data_AF-A0A6B3UDI2-F1
#
_entry.id   AF-A0A6B3UDI2-F1
#
_cell.length_a   1.000
_cell.length_b   1.000
_cell.length_c   1.000
_cell.angle_alpha   90.00
_cell.angle_beta   90.00
_cell.angle_gamma   90.00
#
_symmetry.space_group_name_H-M   'P 1'
#
loop_
_entity.id
_entity.type
_entity.pdbx_description
1 polymer ?
#
loop_
_entity_poly.entity_id
_entity_poly.type
_entity_poly.pdbx_seq_one_letter_code
_entity_poly.pdbx_strand_id
1 'polypeptide(L)'
;MQFVRRSRKVAFGLALTAVLGALPTPALAWKPKTHVYLAELAMRDAVDDGKVTIYQTDYATGRIIGPLGDFEVRPEVVAAMRAKPEQYLAGVVGPDAYPDLMTGQQVIHPGTNPSLLGDPAHNEPASVGGADAWLTYLWRLAYGRKDPNAERVREALNRGPLGEVAPPTDTPEIRAFVAGYMTHAAGDMFMHTFVNHYAGGDFAIQPDPRNAIKHVVLEGYVGKRTPDTHARTSIEGVDEFIYRYMVRAYPGSVLEERLLRGGTQASVPSIFSNLRNGLQRDVDSYDRERLARSGPSRVAYSTANGPVAEYKRAWIADIDRGLRAWPRVSHEISQAIVYNPDGDGADIARAKEVASAYLGDHLLSMAGAPDAVIATAQFIADTVDAILPDFMLAPLEALKKELLNWLVKQATGMSPEEIKGYLSNPETHFDRVMNAPGGGYGGRAPTLTTLAAFNRDVLKIADPGAQHMDRKFDPNGFAPAFNTLQMTKLMYLSEKGMADLLAALKAKGLTTPEMPKGVAYETAMLGFLTSMDGDNRWQGLAHGSTKAEGRAFFLARDGADAWRNLFMRQIGERADWPASSAPAQEAGGPPDDTGFVRIDWWAARVDKVEYDDGKGRNVAVTMTFRNDSNETHSFSDKIAKPVRALLNAGDTRLSPVRMDYLNTDEARMPAWHYPPTSPIPRKGRITVRFVFDVGESVRQRTVHSVSIIEQHPRSALTPAVVTDAGAKDFPLDRLNLDGSVGVKPAPTLPPVSTDLEQLKKYEGRYRTNRGTIIKLAVVDGELTGEAMTVDYPTPKEMVKLKLYADGALRGAMRETNGPGLYAWLDLEVRFAPDASSFTGQGVYTTAKTSPPTAYSGKRVADTAAKTGPAACQAPVGKPQRIGPYDVAFVCLQKGDDGDWESTWSLTNRTQDPTTVQLSDLSVVISDATGKSNEAYGPYHYAGETGRRVRRSGFEIPPGTETQIRFWHSRSRDLKPVSYAFKVKGQAGQGELPADPDAP
;
A
#
# COMPACT_ATOMS: atom_id res chain seq x y z
N MET A 1 -7.69 1.84 41.07
CA MET A 1 -7.20 1.84 39.66
C MET A 1 -6.20 0.70 39.36
N GLN A 2 -6.27 -0.46 40.05
CA GLN A 2 -5.35 -1.61 39.84
C GLN A 2 -6.04 -2.88 39.33
N PHE A 3 -7.37 -2.91 39.25
CA PHE A 3 -8.13 -4.12 38.86
C PHE A 3 -8.38 -4.28 37.35
N VAL A 4 -8.14 -3.23 36.54
CA VAL A 4 -8.40 -3.26 35.08
C VAL A 4 -7.19 -3.76 34.26
N ARG A 5 -6.00 -3.85 34.87
CA ARG A 5 -4.77 -4.28 34.18
C ARG A 5 -4.51 -5.81 34.17
N ARG A 6 -5.15 -6.60 35.05
CA ARG A 6 -4.97 -8.06 35.08
C ARG A 6 -5.81 -8.82 34.05
N SER A 7 -6.96 -8.28 33.66
CA SER A 7 -7.90 -8.95 32.75
C SER A 7 -7.46 -8.94 31.27
N ARG A 8 -6.54 -8.04 30.88
CA ARG A 8 -5.98 -7.97 29.52
C ARG A 8 -4.85 -8.97 29.25
N LYS A 9 -4.18 -9.49 30.28
CA LYS A 9 -3.07 -10.45 30.12
C LYS A 9 -3.52 -11.86 29.75
N VAL A 10 -4.75 -12.25 30.06
CA VAL A 10 -5.29 -13.59 29.76
C VAL A 10 -5.94 -13.64 28.37
N ALA A 11 -6.52 -12.54 27.89
CA ALA A 11 -7.08 -12.45 26.54
C ALA A 11 -6.01 -12.35 25.44
N PHE A 12 -4.82 -11.80 25.74
CA PHE A 12 -3.72 -11.67 24.79
C PHE A 12 -2.99 -13.00 24.53
N GLY A 13 -2.98 -13.92 25.50
CA GLY A 13 -2.36 -15.25 25.36
C GLY A 13 -3.09 -16.18 24.38
N LEU A 14 -4.39 -15.94 24.12
CA LEU A 14 -5.21 -16.71 23.16
C LEU A 14 -5.32 -16.01 21.79
N ALA A 15 -5.06 -14.69 21.72
CA ALA A 15 -5.00 -13.96 20.45
C ALA A 15 -3.64 -14.09 19.75
N LEU A 16 -2.56 -14.35 20.49
CA LEU A 16 -1.22 -14.56 19.92
C LEU A 16 -1.14 -15.83 19.05
N THR A 17 -1.93 -16.86 19.36
CA THR A 17 -2.06 -18.08 18.56
C THR A 17 -2.86 -17.88 17.27
N ALA A 18 -3.68 -16.82 17.18
CA ALA A 18 -4.52 -16.53 16.03
C ALA A 18 -3.89 -15.52 15.03
N VAL A 19 -2.88 -14.75 15.46
CA VAL A 19 -2.12 -13.82 14.59
C VAL A 19 -0.85 -14.47 14.02
N LEU A 20 -0.45 -15.65 14.49
CA LEU A 20 0.55 -16.54 13.86
C LEU A 20 -0.01 -17.30 12.63
N GLY A 21 -1.04 -16.78 11.98
CA GLY A 21 -1.70 -17.39 10.83
C GLY A 21 -0.88 -17.28 9.54
N ALA A 22 -0.51 -18.45 9.02
CA ALA A 22 -0.27 -18.77 7.60
C ALA A 22 0.79 -17.94 6.85
N LEU A 23 2.02 -17.89 7.37
CA LEU A 23 3.17 -17.64 6.51
C LEU A 23 3.92 -18.96 6.27
N PRO A 24 4.20 -19.35 5.01
CA PRO A 24 5.19 -20.38 4.75
C PRO A 24 6.46 -19.98 5.48
N THR A 25 6.93 -20.90 6.30
CA THR A 25 8.29 -20.82 6.83
C THR A 25 9.19 -21.48 5.79
N PRO A 26 10.47 -21.10 5.65
CA PRO A 26 11.30 -21.61 4.53
C PRO A 26 12.18 -22.80 4.91
N ALA A 27 12.68 -23.56 3.92
CA ALA A 27 13.71 -24.59 4.13
C ALA A 27 15.09 -24.13 3.65
N LEU A 28 16.08 -24.83 4.18
CA LEU A 28 17.42 -24.95 3.64
C LEU A 28 17.41 -25.90 2.41
N ALA A 29 17.05 -25.46 1.19
CA ALA A 29 17.28 -26.37 0.06
C ALA A 29 18.77 -26.58 -0.17
N TRP A 30 19.11 -27.86 -0.33
CA TRP A 30 20.46 -28.40 -0.23
C TRP A 30 21.08 -28.17 1.14
N LYS A 31 21.63 -29.26 1.69
CA LYS A 31 22.74 -29.04 2.60
C LYS A 31 23.78 -28.21 1.84
N PRO A 32 24.33 -27.14 2.44
CA PRO A 32 25.39 -26.34 1.84
C PRO A 32 26.55 -27.17 1.30
N LYS A 33 26.77 -28.40 1.80
CA LYS A 33 27.71 -29.37 1.22
C LYS A 33 27.44 -29.63 -0.28
N THR A 34 26.19 -29.84 -0.68
CA THR A 34 25.81 -30.07 -2.08
C THR A 34 26.01 -28.82 -2.94
N HIS A 35 25.64 -27.65 -2.39
CA HIS A 35 25.85 -26.34 -3.04
C HIS A 35 27.33 -26.12 -3.30
N VAL A 36 28.15 -26.27 -2.27
CA VAL A 36 29.59 -26.11 -2.33
C VAL A 36 30.23 -27.09 -3.30
N TYR A 37 29.89 -28.39 -3.25
CA TYR A 37 30.44 -29.38 -4.17
C TYR A 37 30.19 -29.01 -5.63
N LEU A 38 28.96 -28.63 -6.01
CA LEU A 38 28.67 -28.25 -7.39
C LEU A 38 29.25 -26.91 -7.79
N ALA A 39 29.25 -25.95 -6.87
CA ALA A 39 29.87 -24.66 -7.08
C ALA A 39 31.37 -24.79 -7.35
N GLU A 40 32.07 -25.69 -6.65
CA GLU A 40 33.46 -26.02 -6.92
C GLU A 40 33.66 -26.61 -8.31
N LEU A 41 32.79 -27.50 -8.77
CA LEU A 41 32.88 -28.05 -10.13
C LEU A 41 32.71 -26.95 -11.19
N ALA A 42 31.72 -26.06 -11.03
CA ALA A 42 31.54 -24.94 -11.95
C ALA A 42 32.70 -23.94 -11.89
N MET A 43 33.19 -23.65 -10.68
CA MET A 43 34.31 -22.74 -10.46
C MET A 43 35.58 -23.28 -11.12
N ARG A 44 35.91 -24.56 -10.94
CA ARG A 44 37.11 -25.19 -11.54
C ARG A 44 37.11 -25.09 -13.06
N ASP A 45 35.95 -25.29 -13.70
CA ASP A 45 35.77 -25.10 -15.14
C ASP A 45 36.06 -23.63 -15.51
N ALA A 46 35.44 -22.67 -14.81
CA ALA A 46 35.58 -21.24 -15.07
C ALA A 46 37.01 -20.69 -14.88
N VAL A 47 37.71 -21.11 -13.82
CA VAL A 47 39.00 -20.50 -13.43
C VAL A 47 40.19 -21.08 -14.18
N ASP A 48 40.03 -22.15 -14.95
CA ASP A 48 41.12 -22.74 -15.74
C ASP A 48 41.55 -21.76 -16.85
N ASP A 49 40.67 -21.49 -17.80
CA ASP A 49 40.95 -20.66 -18.98
C ASP A 49 40.07 -19.40 -19.09
N GLY A 50 39.18 -19.17 -18.12
CA GLY A 50 38.21 -18.06 -18.17
C GLY A 50 36.96 -18.37 -19.00
N LYS A 51 36.70 -19.65 -19.30
CA LYS A 51 35.51 -20.12 -20.00
C LYS A 51 34.82 -21.22 -19.21
N VAL A 52 33.59 -21.54 -19.60
CA VAL A 52 32.86 -22.70 -19.09
C VAL A 52 32.36 -23.56 -20.24
N THR A 53 32.44 -24.87 -20.06
CA THR A 53 31.86 -25.84 -20.98
C THR A 53 30.37 -25.95 -20.71
N ILE A 54 29.53 -25.55 -21.66
CA ILE A 54 28.08 -25.77 -21.63
C ILE A 54 27.75 -27.00 -22.47
N TYR A 55 26.85 -27.84 -21.96
CA TYR A 55 26.49 -29.11 -22.57
C TYR A 55 25.11 -29.01 -23.22
N GLN A 56 24.93 -29.78 -24.29
CA GLN A 56 23.61 -30.04 -24.86
C GLN A 56 23.03 -31.30 -24.21
N THR A 57 21.73 -31.27 -23.90
CA THR A 57 20.99 -32.38 -23.32
C THR A 57 19.89 -32.88 -24.24
N ASP A 58 19.56 -34.16 -24.10
CA ASP A 58 18.26 -34.70 -24.47
C ASP A 58 17.34 -34.54 -23.26
N TYR A 59 16.39 -33.62 -23.40
CA TYR A 59 15.43 -33.28 -22.37
C TYR A 59 14.67 -34.50 -21.83
N ALA A 60 14.15 -35.33 -22.75
CA ALA A 60 13.20 -36.37 -22.42
C ALA A 60 13.89 -37.57 -21.77
N THR A 61 15.11 -37.90 -22.23
CA THR A 61 15.87 -39.03 -21.70
C THR A 61 16.77 -38.64 -20.52
N GLY A 62 16.99 -37.35 -20.29
CA GLY A 62 17.88 -36.85 -19.24
C GLY A 62 19.35 -37.19 -19.50
N ARG A 63 19.75 -37.28 -20.78
CA ARG A 63 21.12 -37.63 -21.18
C ARG A 63 21.85 -36.42 -21.71
N ILE A 64 23.15 -36.33 -21.39
CA ILE A 64 24.06 -35.38 -22.03
C ILE A 64 24.35 -35.89 -23.45
N ILE A 65 24.10 -35.05 -24.46
CA ILE A 65 24.42 -35.35 -25.87
C ILE A 65 25.91 -35.10 -26.11
N GLY A 66 26.46 -34.02 -25.57
CA GLY A 66 27.85 -33.63 -25.72
C GLY A 66 28.06 -32.14 -25.40
N PRO A 67 29.31 -31.64 -25.43
CA PRO A 67 29.58 -30.21 -25.27
C PRO A 67 28.94 -29.43 -26.42
N LEU A 68 28.18 -28.39 -26.08
CA LEU A 68 27.68 -27.41 -27.04
C LEU A 68 28.80 -26.44 -27.44
N GLY A 69 29.68 -26.10 -26.49
CA GLY A 69 30.86 -25.27 -26.69
C GLY A 69 31.41 -24.70 -25.39
N ASP A 70 32.51 -23.96 -25.53
CA ASP A 70 33.16 -23.23 -24.43
C ASP A 70 32.83 -21.76 -24.54
N PHE A 71 32.23 -21.21 -23.50
CA PHE A 71 31.69 -19.85 -23.50
C PHE A 71 32.41 -18.98 -22.49
N GLU A 72 32.64 -17.73 -22.88
CA GLU A 72 33.38 -16.76 -22.09
C GLU A 72 32.68 -16.42 -20.78
N VAL A 73 33.42 -16.52 -19.67
CA VAL A 73 32.98 -16.06 -18.36
C VAL A 73 33.30 -14.58 -18.19
N ARG A 74 32.46 -13.86 -17.44
CA ARG A 74 32.72 -12.49 -17.02
C ARG A 74 34.11 -12.37 -16.35
N PRO A 75 35.05 -11.56 -16.89
CA PRO A 75 36.42 -11.50 -16.38
C PRO A 75 36.52 -11.15 -14.89
N GLU A 76 35.63 -10.29 -14.40
CA GLU A 76 35.57 -9.89 -13.00
C GLU A 76 35.19 -11.04 -12.07
N VAL A 77 34.34 -11.96 -12.53
CA VAL A 77 33.94 -13.16 -11.78
C VAL A 77 35.09 -14.16 -11.72
N VAL A 78 35.79 -14.40 -12.84
CA VAL A 78 37.00 -15.25 -12.88
C VAL A 78 38.10 -14.70 -11.98
N ALA A 79 38.36 -13.38 -12.07
CA ALA A 79 39.37 -12.74 -11.25
C ALA A 79 39.05 -12.87 -9.75
N ALA A 80 37.79 -12.67 -9.36
CA ALA A 80 37.34 -12.81 -7.98
C ALA A 80 37.46 -14.27 -7.49
N MET A 81 37.00 -15.26 -8.26
CA MET A 81 37.08 -16.68 -7.87
C MET A 81 38.53 -17.18 -7.77
N ARG A 82 39.43 -16.76 -8.68
CA ARG A 82 40.86 -17.08 -8.60
C ARG A 82 41.53 -16.49 -7.36
N ALA A 83 41.17 -15.26 -7.02
CA ALA A 83 41.79 -14.55 -5.89
C ALA A 83 41.21 -14.96 -4.53
N LYS A 84 39.91 -15.26 -4.46
CA LYS A 84 39.13 -15.38 -3.22
C LYS A 84 38.14 -16.56 -3.26
N PRO A 85 38.62 -17.80 -3.45
CA PRO A 85 37.76 -18.98 -3.54
C PRO A 85 37.00 -19.25 -2.24
N GLU A 86 37.59 -19.01 -1.07
CA GLU A 86 36.92 -19.24 0.23
C GLU A 86 35.74 -18.29 0.46
N GLN A 87 35.84 -17.04 -0.02
CA GLN A 87 34.75 -16.06 0.01
C GLN A 87 33.66 -16.41 -1.01
N TYR A 88 34.04 -16.91 -2.20
CA TYR A 88 33.08 -17.45 -3.16
C TYR A 88 32.27 -18.58 -2.54
N LEU A 89 32.94 -19.54 -1.89
CA LEU A 89 32.28 -20.67 -1.23
C LEU A 89 31.47 -20.25 0.00
N ALA A 90 31.89 -19.23 0.74
CA ALA A 90 31.03 -18.62 1.76
C ALA A 90 29.75 -18.07 1.12
N GLY A 91 29.87 -17.35 0.00
CA GLY A 91 28.73 -16.89 -0.80
C GLY A 91 27.80 -18.02 -1.22
N VAL A 92 28.34 -19.19 -1.61
CA VAL A 92 27.57 -20.38 -2.00
C VAL A 92 26.75 -20.97 -0.85
N VAL A 93 27.19 -20.81 0.40
CA VAL A 93 26.33 -21.12 1.57
C VAL A 93 25.13 -20.17 1.59
N GLY A 94 25.31 -18.92 1.17
CA GLY A 94 24.22 -18.05 0.75
C GLY A 94 23.24 -17.67 1.88
N PRO A 95 21.94 -17.51 1.58
CA PRO A 95 20.91 -17.17 2.56
C PRO A 95 20.77 -18.19 3.71
N ASP A 96 21.25 -19.42 3.57
CA ASP A 96 21.31 -20.37 4.69
C ASP A 96 22.26 -19.94 5.82
N ALA A 97 23.14 -18.96 5.56
CA ALA A 97 24.05 -18.40 6.55
C ALA A 97 24.03 -16.87 6.63
N TYR A 98 23.63 -16.15 5.58
CA TYR A 98 23.77 -14.68 5.54
C TYR A 98 22.51 -13.96 5.07
N PRO A 99 22.11 -12.86 5.76
CA PRO A 99 22.78 -12.25 6.92
C PRO A 99 22.71 -13.10 8.19
N ASP A 100 21.69 -13.96 8.26
CA ASP A 100 21.60 -15.05 9.21
C ASP A 100 20.61 -16.11 8.75
N LEU A 101 20.67 -17.28 9.39
CA LEU A 101 19.77 -18.40 9.14
C LEU A 101 18.30 -17.96 9.14
N MET A 102 17.87 -17.12 10.08
CA MET A 102 16.45 -16.82 10.20
C MET A 102 15.99 -15.79 9.16
N THR A 103 16.79 -14.76 8.90
CA THR A 103 16.52 -13.77 7.86
C THR A 103 16.55 -14.42 6.48
N GLY A 104 17.56 -15.23 6.18
CA GLY A 104 17.68 -15.88 4.89
C GLY A 104 16.54 -16.85 4.61
N GLN A 105 16.18 -17.65 5.62
CA GLN A 105 15.00 -18.47 5.57
C GLN A 105 13.78 -17.55 5.41
N GLN A 106 13.32 -16.83 6.43
CA GLN A 106 11.98 -16.23 6.45
C GLN A 106 11.75 -14.99 5.56
N VAL A 107 12.80 -14.37 5.02
CA VAL A 107 12.69 -13.17 4.16
C VAL A 107 13.13 -13.47 2.73
N ILE A 108 14.29 -14.10 2.58
CA ILE A 108 14.95 -14.21 1.27
C ILE A 108 14.36 -15.38 0.48
N HIS A 109 14.19 -16.56 1.08
CA HIS A 109 13.69 -17.75 0.40
C HIS A 109 12.23 -17.67 -0.08
N PRO A 110 11.25 -17.23 0.74
CA PRO A 110 9.84 -17.20 0.33
C PRO A 110 9.56 -16.00 -0.57
N GLY A 111 10.46 -15.01 -0.57
CA GLY A 111 10.44 -13.91 -1.52
C GLY A 111 9.24 -12.98 -1.34
N THR A 112 9.05 -12.50 -0.11
CA THR A 112 7.99 -11.54 0.24
C THR A 112 8.36 -10.08 -0.08
N ASN A 113 9.56 -9.85 -0.59
CA ASN A 113 10.09 -8.51 -0.85
C ASN A 113 9.37 -7.80 -2.01
N PRO A 114 9.12 -6.48 -1.92
CA PRO A 114 8.74 -5.68 -3.08
C PRO A 114 9.82 -5.69 -4.17
N SER A 115 9.45 -5.34 -5.39
CA SER A 115 10.43 -5.06 -6.45
C SER A 115 11.34 -3.90 -6.06
N LEU A 116 12.55 -3.91 -6.63
CA LEU A 116 13.45 -2.78 -6.62
C LEU A 116 13.29 -1.99 -7.90
N LEU A 117 13.22 -0.67 -7.75
CA LEU A 117 13.26 0.24 -8.87
C LEU A 117 14.63 0.10 -9.56
N GLY A 118 14.62 0.04 -10.88
CA GLY A 118 15.83 0.17 -11.68
C GLY A 118 16.29 1.63 -11.71
N ASP A 119 17.56 1.86 -12.05
CA ASP A 119 18.10 3.19 -12.31
C ASP A 119 18.18 3.45 -13.83
N PRO A 120 17.29 4.29 -14.39
CA PRO A 120 17.33 4.62 -15.81
C PRO A 120 18.59 5.37 -16.23
N ALA A 121 19.26 6.10 -15.32
CA ALA A 121 20.51 6.79 -15.65
C ALA A 121 21.64 5.80 -15.95
N HIS A 122 21.56 4.59 -15.42
CA HIS A 122 22.54 3.52 -15.61
C HIS A 122 22.05 2.40 -16.55
N ASN A 123 20.86 2.56 -17.16
CA ASN A 123 20.15 1.53 -17.93
C ASN A 123 19.91 0.24 -17.13
N GLU A 124 19.61 0.36 -15.84
CA GLU A 124 19.34 -0.77 -14.96
C GLU A 124 17.83 -1.10 -14.95
N PRO A 125 17.43 -2.37 -15.17
CA PRO A 125 16.03 -2.76 -15.13
C PRO A 125 15.51 -2.86 -13.68
N ALA A 126 14.19 -2.76 -13.49
CA ALA A 126 13.57 -3.10 -12.21
C ALA A 126 13.64 -4.62 -11.95
N SER A 127 13.69 -5.02 -10.68
CA SER A 127 13.59 -6.43 -10.29
C SER A 127 12.13 -6.91 -10.33
N VAL A 128 11.90 -8.22 -10.37
CA VAL A 128 10.53 -8.78 -10.36
C VAL A 128 9.91 -8.88 -8.96
N GLY A 129 10.65 -8.51 -7.91
CA GLY A 129 10.25 -8.68 -6.51
C GLY A 129 10.68 -10.03 -5.93
N GLY A 130 10.49 -10.19 -4.62
CA GLY A 130 10.82 -11.39 -3.87
C GLY A 130 12.31 -11.67 -3.73
N ALA A 131 12.73 -12.92 -3.93
CA ALA A 131 14.16 -13.29 -3.86
C ALA A 131 15.00 -12.53 -4.90
N ASP A 132 14.45 -12.29 -6.09
CA ASP A 132 15.09 -11.52 -7.17
C ASP A 132 15.46 -10.09 -6.76
N ALA A 133 14.65 -9.45 -5.92
CA ALA A 133 14.97 -8.13 -5.39
C ALA A 133 16.26 -8.16 -4.57
N TRP A 134 16.41 -9.16 -3.70
CA TRP A 134 17.59 -9.33 -2.88
C TRP A 134 18.83 -9.64 -3.73
N LEU A 135 18.71 -10.56 -4.68
CA LEU A 135 19.78 -10.91 -5.61
C LEU A 135 20.21 -9.70 -6.43
N THR A 136 19.27 -9.00 -7.06
CA THR A 136 19.54 -7.80 -7.86
C THR A 136 20.29 -6.75 -7.05
N TYR A 137 19.87 -6.53 -5.80
CA TYR A 137 20.54 -5.59 -4.89
C TYR A 137 22.00 -5.96 -4.63
N LEU A 138 22.27 -7.21 -4.25
CA LEU A 138 23.64 -7.66 -4.01
C LEU A 138 24.50 -7.61 -5.28
N TRP A 139 23.95 -8.04 -6.41
CA TRP A 139 24.66 -8.01 -7.69
C TRP A 139 25.06 -6.59 -8.07
N ARG A 140 24.15 -5.62 -7.99
CA ARG A 140 24.44 -4.22 -8.36
C ARG A 140 25.37 -3.53 -7.38
N LEU A 141 25.36 -3.91 -6.10
CA LEU A 141 26.39 -3.46 -5.16
C LEU A 141 27.78 -3.95 -5.60
N ALA A 142 27.95 -5.20 -6.01
CA ALA A 142 29.27 -5.75 -6.33
C ALA A 142 29.74 -5.55 -7.79
N TYR A 143 28.82 -5.54 -8.74
CA TYR A 143 29.07 -5.57 -10.19
C TYR A 143 28.33 -4.46 -10.97
N GLY A 144 27.48 -3.68 -10.30
CA GLY A 144 26.78 -2.56 -10.93
C GLY A 144 27.73 -1.45 -11.36
N ARG A 145 27.32 -0.64 -12.34
CA ARG A 145 28.13 0.49 -12.81
C ARG A 145 28.32 1.48 -11.67
N LYS A 146 29.56 1.93 -11.48
CA LYS A 146 29.90 2.95 -10.49
C LYS A 146 30.10 4.29 -11.18
N ASP A 147 29.47 5.35 -10.66
CA ASP A 147 29.70 6.71 -11.16
C ASP A 147 31.14 7.14 -10.80
N PRO A 148 32.01 7.43 -11.78
CA PRO A 148 33.39 7.84 -11.52
C PRO A 148 33.51 9.08 -10.63
N ASN A 149 32.51 9.96 -10.59
CA ASN A 149 32.48 11.12 -9.70
C ASN A 149 32.16 10.70 -8.26
N ALA A 150 31.16 9.85 -8.07
CA ALA A 150 30.81 9.31 -6.76
C ALA A 150 31.99 8.53 -6.17
N GLU A 151 32.69 7.75 -7.00
CA GLU A 151 33.89 7.00 -6.59
C GLU A 151 35.05 7.92 -6.18
N ARG A 152 35.30 9.00 -6.93
CA ARG A 152 36.31 9.99 -6.54
C ARG A 152 35.98 10.67 -5.21
N VAL A 153 34.72 10.99 -4.96
CA VAL A 153 34.27 11.55 -3.68
C VAL A 153 34.42 10.52 -2.57
N ARG A 154 34.02 9.27 -2.79
CA ARG A 154 34.20 8.16 -1.85
C ARG A 154 35.66 7.98 -1.46
N GLU A 155 36.56 7.91 -2.42
CA GLU A 155 38.00 7.83 -2.17
C GLU A 155 38.53 9.04 -1.38
N ALA A 156 38.11 10.25 -1.74
CA ALA A 156 38.52 11.46 -1.02
C ALA A 156 38.04 11.45 0.44
N LEU A 157 36.81 10.99 0.70
CA LEU A 157 36.29 10.82 2.06
C LEU A 157 37.08 9.78 2.86
N ASN A 158 37.40 8.65 2.23
CA ASN A 158 38.16 7.56 2.88
C ASN A 158 39.63 7.92 3.13
N ARG A 159 40.22 8.85 2.37
CA ARG A 159 41.56 9.41 2.64
C ARG A 159 41.56 10.50 3.71
N GLY A 160 40.39 10.93 4.17
CA GLY A 160 40.23 11.95 5.19
C GLY A 160 40.63 11.49 6.59
N PRO A 161 40.78 12.43 7.56
CA PRO A 161 41.19 12.12 8.93
C PRO A 161 40.16 11.30 9.72
N LEU A 162 38.96 11.07 9.15
CA LEU A 162 37.89 10.27 9.74
C LEU A 162 37.99 8.77 9.41
N GLY A 163 38.96 8.35 8.60
CA GLY A 163 39.13 6.95 8.18
C GLY A 163 38.14 6.53 7.09
N GLU A 164 37.94 5.22 6.91
CA GLU A 164 37.07 4.64 5.87
C GLU A 164 35.58 4.88 6.20
N VAL A 165 35.00 5.91 5.60
CA VAL A 165 33.60 6.33 5.84
C VAL A 165 32.63 5.53 4.95
N ALA A 166 33.06 5.14 3.76
CA ALA A 166 32.28 4.38 2.78
C ALA A 166 33.15 3.29 2.09
N PRO A 167 33.19 2.06 2.64
CA PRO A 167 34.06 1.01 2.11
C PRO A 167 33.65 0.62 0.68
N PRO A 168 34.60 0.13 -0.14
CA PRO A 168 34.31 -0.39 -1.47
C PRO A 168 33.33 -1.56 -1.40
N THR A 169 32.40 -1.60 -2.35
CA THR A 169 31.41 -2.69 -2.46
C THR A 169 31.79 -3.71 -3.51
N ASP A 170 32.94 -3.56 -4.16
CA ASP A 170 33.34 -4.30 -5.36
C ASP A 170 34.77 -4.87 -5.27
N THR A 171 35.27 -5.09 -4.05
CA THR A 171 36.54 -5.79 -3.83
C THR A 171 36.48 -7.24 -4.35
N PRO A 172 37.63 -7.88 -4.64
CA PRO A 172 37.65 -9.29 -5.04
C PRO A 172 36.90 -10.22 -4.05
N GLU A 173 37.00 -9.96 -2.76
CA GLU A 173 36.31 -10.69 -1.68
C GLU A 173 34.79 -10.59 -1.84
N ILE A 174 34.28 -9.36 -1.99
CA ILE A 174 32.84 -9.10 -2.11
C ILE A 174 32.30 -9.63 -3.43
N ARG A 175 33.02 -9.44 -4.54
CA ARG A 175 32.64 -9.97 -5.85
C ARG A 175 32.57 -11.49 -5.84
N ALA A 176 33.53 -12.15 -5.20
CA ALA A 176 33.53 -13.60 -5.03
C ALA A 176 32.32 -14.04 -4.20
N PHE A 177 32.10 -13.42 -3.04
CA PHE A 177 30.95 -13.72 -2.18
C PHE A 177 29.60 -13.54 -2.89
N VAL A 178 29.39 -12.42 -3.59
CA VAL A 178 28.13 -12.15 -4.30
C VAL A 178 27.92 -13.11 -5.47
N ALA A 179 28.98 -13.48 -6.21
CA ALA A 179 28.88 -14.52 -7.24
C ALA A 179 28.48 -15.88 -6.62
N GLY A 180 29.05 -16.24 -5.47
CA GLY A 180 28.64 -17.43 -4.73
C GLY A 180 27.18 -17.38 -4.28
N TYR A 181 26.72 -16.22 -3.83
CA TYR A 181 25.32 -16.02 -3.41
C TYR A 181 24.34 -16.24 -4.56
N MET A 182 24.72 -15.88 -5.78
CA MET A 182 23.95 -16.20 -7.00
C MET A 182 23.96 -17.69 -7.32
N THR A 183 25.10 -18.36 -7.12
CA THR A 183 25.22 -19.82 -7.29
C THR A 183 24.28 -20.58 -6.36
N HIS A 184 24.16 -20.14 -5.11
CA HIS A 184 23.19 -20.69 -4.17
C HIS A 184 21.77 -20.64 -4.74
N ALA A 185 21.33 -19.46 -5.18
CA ALA A 185 20.01 -19.27 -5.76
C ALA A 185 19.76 -20.16 -7.00
N ALA A 186 20.80 -20.41 -7.81
CA ALA A 186 20.73 -21.32 -8.94
C ALA A 186 20.48 -22.77 -8.48
N GLY A 187 21.11 -23.19 -7.39
CA GLY A 187 20.90 -24.51 -6.79
C GLY A 187 19.51 -24.68 -6.19
N ASP A 188 19.05 -23.69 -5.43
CA ASP A 188 17.75 -23.74 -4.75
C ASP A 188 16.59 -23.77 -5.75
N MET A 189 16.69 -23.03 -6.85
CA MET A 189 15.67 -23.03 -7.90
C MET A 189 15.36 -24.46 -8.39
N PHE A 190 16.39 -25.25 -8.70
CA PHE A 190 16.19 -26.63 -9.14
C PHE A 190 15.86 -27.55 -7.98
N MET A 191 16.52 -27.37 -6.83
CA MET A 191 16.32 -28.31 -5.76
C MET A 191 14.98 -28.18 -5.08
N HIS A 192 14.49 -26.98 -4.80
CA HIS A 192 13.14 -26.87 -4.27
C HIS A 192 12.12 -27.43 -5.26
N THR A 193 12.37 -27.41 -6.58
CA THR A 193 11.53 -28.19 -7.50
C THR A 193 11.56 -29.69 -7.25
N PHE A 194 12.75 -30.24 -7.02
CA PHE A 194 12.93 -31.65 -6.70
C PHE A 194 12.39 -32.03 -5.33
N VAL A 195 12.69 -31.27 -4.28
CA VAL A 195 12.29 -31.55 -2.91
C VAL A 195 10.79 -31.36 -2.76
N ASN A 196 10.21 -30.29 -3.30
CA ASN A 196 8.77 -30.05 -3.23
C ASN A 196 7.97 -31.18 -3.89
N HIS A 197 8.53 -31.85 -4.91
CA HIS A 197 7.92 -33.03 -5.52
C HIS A 197 7.72 -34.19 -4.54
N TYR A 198 8.68 -34.43 -3.65
CA TYR A 198 8.62 -35.52 -2.66
C TYR A 198 8.05 -35.06 -1.31
N ALA A 199 8.25 -33.79 -0.94
CA ALA A 199 7.75 -33.19 0.29
C ALA A 199 6.27 -32.79 0.21
N GLY A 200 5.79 -32.47 -0.99
CA GLY A 200 4.41 -32.10 -1.25
C GLY A 200 4.17 -30.59 -1.31
N GLY A 201 5.12 -29.80 -1.81
CA GLY A 201 5.05 -28.34 -1.94
C GLY A 201 6.19 -27.62 -1.23
N ASP A 202 6.19 -26.29 -1.37
CA ASP A 202 7.13 -25.36 -0.70
C ASP A 202 7.23 -25.67 0.80
N PHE A 203 8.36 -25.36 1.42
CA PHE A 203 8.55 -25.66 2.84
C PHE A 203 7.47 -25.00 3.68
N ALA A 204 6.99 -25.76 4.65
CA ALA A 204 6.00 -25.28 5.57
C ALA A 204 6.06 -26.02 6.90
N ILE A 205 6.20 -25.26 7.99
CA ILE A 205 5.92 -25.78 9.35
C ILE A 205 4.41 -25.85 9.59
N GLN A 206 3.63 -24.98 8.93
CA GLN A 206 2.18 -24.92 9.04
C GLN A 206 1.50 -24.90 7.67
N PRO A 207 0.30 -25.51 7.53
CA PRO A 207 -0.49 -26.12 8.60
C PRO A 207 -0.01 -27.52 9.01
N ASP A 208 0.90 -28.13 8.25
CA ASP A 208 1.36 -29.50 8.47
C ASP A 208 2.88 -29.58 8.61
N PRO A 209 3.43 -29.76 9.84
CA PRO A 209 4.87 -29.80 10.07
C PRO A 209 5.57 -31.00 9.42
N ARG A 210 4.81 -31.99 8.91
CA ARG A 210 5.38 -33.12 8.16
C ARG A 210 6.03 -32.67 6.86
N ASN A 211 5.60 -31.55 6.26
CA ASN A 211 6.25 -31.00 5.08
C ASN A 211 7.71 -30.63 5.41
N ALA A 212 7.93 -29.82 6.44
CA ALA A 212 9.25 -29.45 6.93
C ALA A 212 10.14 -30.67 7.25
N ILE A 213 9.59 -31.70 7.90
CA ILE A 213 10.34 -32.93 8.21
C ILE A 213 10.76 -33.69 6.93
N LYS A 214 9.90 -33.73 5.91
CA LYS A 214 10.22 -34.37 4.62
C LYS A 214 11.37 -33.64 3.90
N HIS A 215 11.35 -32.30 3.88
CA HIS A 215 12.45 -31.47 3.34
C HIS A 215 13.78 -31.83 4.03
N VAL A 216 13.84 -31.68 5.36
CA VAL A 216 15.06 -31.91 6.15
C VAL A 216 15.64 -33.33 5.95
N VAL A 217 14.79 -34.36 5.93
CA VAL A 217 15.24 -35.75 5.75
C VAL A 217 15.73 -36.01 4.32
N LEU A 218 15.02 -35.51 3.31
CA LEU A 218 15.39 -35.71 1.91
C LEU A 218 16.69 -34.98 1.57
N GLU A 219 16.79 -33.71 1.94
CA GLU A 219 17.99 -32.89 1.72
C GLU A 219 19.18 -33.41 2.52
N GLY A 220 18.96 -33.78 3.78
CA GLY A 220 19.98 -34.41 4.62
C GLY A 220 20.53 -35.69 3.98
N TYR A 221 19.66 -36.53 3.42
CA TYR A 221 20.07 -37.75 2.75
C TYR A 221 20.85 -37.49 1.45
N VAL A 222 20.37 -36.57 0.60
CA VAL A 222 21.11 -36.14 -0.60
C VAL A 222 22.47 -35.58 -0.22
N GLY A 223 22.56 -34.78 0.84
CA GLY A 223 23.82 -34.26 1.38
C GLY A 223 24.81 -35.36 1.76
N LYS A 224 24.37 -36.43 2.43
CA LYS A 224 25.22 -37.60 2.74
C LYS A 224 25.69 -38.37 1.49
N ARG A 225 24.89 -38.33 0.42
CA ARG A 225 25.20 -38.95 -0.88
C ARG A 225 25.94 -38.02 -1.84
N THR A 226 26.20 -36.79 -1.43
CA THR A 226 27.05 -35.85 -2.17
C THR A 226 28.49 -36.30 -2.07
N PRO A 227 29.25 -36.31 -3.18
CA PRO A 227 30.70 -36.49 -3.15
C PRO A 227 31.38 -35.54 -2.16
N ASP A 228 32.48 -35.98 -1.58
CA ASP A 228 33.12 -35.19 -0.54
C ASP A 228 33.75 -33.92 -1.08
N THR A 229 33.58 -32.85 -0.31
CA THR A 229 34.22 -31.56 -0.51
C THR A 229 34.97 -31.22 0.78
N HIS A 230 36.20 -30.75 0.64
CA HIS A 230 37.04 -30.28 1.75
C HIS A 230 37.18 -28.76 1.72
N ALA A 231 36.21 -28.08 1.10
CA ALA A 231 36.34 -26.68 0.79
C ALA A 231 36.09 -25.83 2.04
N ARG A 232 36.96 -24.84 2.25
CA ARG A 232 36.84 -23.91 3.39
C ARG A 232 36.02 -22.71 2.96
N THR A 233 35.23 -22.20 3.88
CA THR A 233 34.50 -20.95 3.71
C THR A 233 35.10 -19.90 4.63
N SER A 234 35.20 -18.66 4.14
CA SER A 234 35.70 -17.52 4.92
C SER A 234 34.91 -16.27 4.56
N ILE A 235 34.57 -15.47 5.57
CA ILE A 235 33.98 -14.14 5.40
C ILE A 235 34.98 -13.02 5.68
N GLU A 236 36.27 -13.33 5.79
CA GLU A 236 37.30 -12.30 5.93
C GLU A 236 37.28 -11.36 4.71
N GLY A 237 37.21 -10.06 4.97
CA GLY A 237 37.06 -9.02 3.95
C GLY A 237 35.64 -8.86 3.40
N VAL A 238 34.66 -9.60 3.92
CA VAL A 238 33.24 -9.56 3.52
C VAL A 238 32.32 -9.26 4.70
N ASP A 239 32.76 -9.51 5.93
CA ASP A 239 32.01 -9.28 7.17
C ASP A 239 31.42 -7.87 7.28
N GLU A 240 32.21 -6.83 6.97
CA GLU A 240 31.71 -5.46 6.97
C GLU A 240 30.66 -5.20 5.86
N PHE A 241 30.81 -5.85 4.71
CA PHE A 241 29.82 -5.79 3.63
C PHE A 241 28.49 -6.43 4.05
N ILE A 242 28.54 -7.63 4.66
CA ILE A 242 27.35 -8.31 5.20
C ILE A 242 26.71 -7.43 6.29
N TYR A 243 27.50 -6.89 7.21
CA TYR A 243 26.99 -5.99 8.24
C TYR A 243 26.25 -4.79 7.64
N ARG A 244 26.88 -4.06 6.71
CA ARG A 244 26.31 -2.82 6.16
C ARG A 244 25.12 -3.04 5.25
N TYR A 245 25.20 -4.05 4.38
CA TYR A 245 24.26 -4.20 3.28
C TYR A 245 23.28 -5.35 3.48
N MET A 246 23.45 -6.19 4.51
CA MET A 246 22.53 -7.29 4.78
C MET A 246 21.97 -7.28 6.21
N VAL A 247 22.66 -6.66 7.19
CA VAL A 247 22.24 -6.61 8.60
C VAL A 247 21.70 -5.24 9.04
N ARG A 248 22.42 -4.16 8.72
CA ARG A 248 22.18 -2.83 9.29
C ARG A 248 21.12 -2.04 8.52
N ALA A 249 19.86 -2.15 8.93
CA ALA A 249 18.76 -1.41 8.33
C ALA A 249 18.57 -0.02 8.98
N TYR A 250 19.23 1.00 8.46
CA TYR A 250 19.05 2.40 8.91
C TYR A 250 17.87 3.08 8.20
N PRO A 251 17.31 4.19 8.73
CA PRO A 251 16.13 4.83 8.17
C PRO A 251 16.38 5.30 6.73
N GLY A 252 15.50 4.92 5.80
CA GLY A 252 15.64 5.24 4.38
C GLY A 252 16.60 4.33 3.62
N SER A 253 17.16 3.29 4.25
CA SER A 253 17.95 2.29 3.54
C SER A 253 17.05 1.35 2.73
N VAL A 254 17.57 0.79 1.64
CA VAL A 254 16.88 -0.24 0.85
C VAL A 254 16.49 -1.44 1.71
N LEU A 255 17.33 -1.78 2.70
CA LEU A 255 17.03 -2.83 3.69
C LEU A 255 15.76 -2.51 4.49
N GLU A 256 15.64 -1.31 5.05
CA GLU A 256 14.49 -0.90 5.86
C GLU A 256 13.21 -0.70 5.02
N GLU A 257 13.36 -0.12 3.82
CA GLU A 257 12.22 0.26 2.99
C GLU A 257 11.66 -0.87 2.12
N ARG A 258 12.49 -1.85 1.76
CA ARG A 258 12.14 -2.89 0.79
C ARG A 258 12.42 -4.28 1.33
N LEU A 259 13.68 -4.57 1.63
CA LEU A 259 14.16 -5.94 1.72
C LEU A 259 13.92 -6.63 3.06
N LEU A 260 13.68 -5.92 4.15
CA LEU A 260 13.27 -6.50 5.44
C LEU A 260 11.77 -6.32 5.71
N ARG A 261 10.98 -5.93 4.70
CA ARG A 261 9.53 -5.79 4.82
C ARG A 261 8.82 -7.08 4.40
N GLY A 262 7.84 -7.52 5.20
CA GLY A 262 6.94 -8.62 4.81
C GLY A 262 7.34 -10.02 5.31
N GLY A 263 8.42 -10.16 6.09
CA GLY A 263 8.90 -11.47 6.57
C GLY A 263 9.68 -11.40 7.88
N THR A 264 8.99 -11.05 8.97
CA THR A 264 9.42 -11.17 10.39
C THR A 264 9.99 -9.93 11.08
N GLN A 265 9.25 -9.51 12.11
CA GLN A 265 9.71 -8.61 13.17
C GLN A 265 10.59 -9.33 14.20
N ALA A 266 11.02 -10.56 13.90
CA ALA A 266 11.64 -11.45 14.85
C ALA A 266 13.17 -11.49 14.71
N SER A 267 13.77 -11.25 13.54
CA SER A 267 15.22 -11.47 13.38
C SER A 267 16.09 -10.48 14.13
N VAL A 268 17.29 -10.91 14.51
CA VAL A 268 18.26 -10.05 15.21
C VAL A 268 18.52 -8.77 14.38
N PRO A 269 18.80 -8.83 13.06
CA PRO A 269 18.88 -7.63 12.23
C PRO A 269 17.63 -6.76 12.29
N SER A 270 16.44 -7.35 12.19
CA SER A 270 15.16 -6.64 12.18
C SER A 270 14.84 -5.97 13.53
N ILE A 271 14.88 -6.73 14.63
CA ILE A 271 14.60 -6.26 16.00
C ILE A 271 15.54 -5.12 16.37
N PHE A 272 16.85 -5.34 16.26
CA PHE A 272 17.81 -4.39 16.78
C PHE A 272 18.02 -3.19 15.85
N SER A 273 17.83 -3.34 14.53
CA SER A 273 17.78 -2.16 13.64
C SER A 273 16.56 -1.29 13.95
N ASN A 274 15.38 -1.87 14.20
CA ASN A 274 14.19 -1.13 14.57
C ASN A 274 14.35 -0.40 15.92
N LEU A 275 14.87 -1.10 16.93
CA LEU A 275 15.17 -0.52 18.24
C LEU A 275 16.18 0.63 18.12
N ARG A 276 17.33 0.39 17.46
CA ARG A 276 18.36 1.41 17.20
C ARG A 276 17.78 2.63 16.52
N ASN A 277 16.94 2.46 15.51
CA ASN A 277 16.31 3.57 14.79
C ASN A 277 15.32 4.34 15.67
N GLY A 278 14.61 3.66 16.59
CA GLY A 278 13.80 4.30 17.62
C GLY A 278 14.64 5.16 18.57
N LEU A 279 15.70 4.57 19.13
CA LEU A 279 16.64 5.26 20.01
C LEU A 279 17.28 6.48 19.34
N GLN A 280 17.68 6.34 18.06
CA GLN A 280 18.26 7.43 17.29
C GLN A 280 17.27 8.59 17.12
N ARG A 281 16.00 8.31 16.81
CA ARG A 281 14.97 9.36 16.70
C ARG A 281 14.79 10.12 18.00
N ASP A 282 14.87 9.45 19.14
CA ASP A 282 14.78 10.09 20.46
C ASP A 282 16.00 10.98 20.74
N VAL A 283 17.21 10.50 20.44
CA VAL A 283 18.45 11.28 20.57
C VAL A 283 18.40 12.51 19.66
N ASP A 284 17.99 12.35 18.41
CA ASP A 284 17.85 13.44 17.44
C ASP A 284 16.81 14.46 17.92
N SER A 285 15.72 14.01 18.53
CA SER A 285 14.69 14.89 19.10
C SER A 285 15.24 15.71 20.27
N TYR A 286 15.96 15.06 21.19
CA TYR A 286 16.65 15.73 22.29
C TYR A 286 17.64 16.78 21.78
N ASP A 287 18.49 16.42 20.80
CA ASP A 287 19.51 17.33 20.28
C ASP A 287 18.89 18.54 19.56
N ARG A 288 17.84 18.33 18.77
CA ARG A 288 17.09 19.44 18.16
C ARG A 288 16.50 20.38 19.21
N GLU A 289 15.87 19.84 20.25
CA GLU A 289 15.24 20.66 21.29
C GLU A 289 16.28 21.39 22.15
N ARG A 290 17.39 20.72 22.48
CA ARG A 290 18.53 21.33 23.17
C ARG A 290 19.13 22.48 22.35
N LEU A 291 19.31 22.29 21.05
CA LEU A 291 19.86 23.31 20.15
C LEU A 291 18.90 24.49 19.93
N ALA A 292 17.58 24.25 19.91
CA ALA A 292 16.56 25.30 19.81
C ALA A 292 16.45 26.19 21.05
N ARG A 293 16.83 25.69 22.23
CA ARG A 293 16.87 26.46 23.49
C ARG A 293 18.16 27.28 23.59
N SER A 294 18.16 28.36 24.38
CA SER A 294 19.35 29.20 24.65
C SER A 294 19.53 29.48 26.15
N GLY A 295 20.75 29.90 26.53
CA GLY A 295 21.05 30.36 27.89
C GLY A 295 20.73 29.34 29.00
N PRO A 296 20.22 29.79 30.17
CA PRO A 296 19.90 28.93 31.30
C PRO A 296 18.89 27.81 30.97
N SER A 297 17.95 28.06 30.04
CA SER A 297 16.96 27.06 29.62
C SER A 297 17.58 25.87 28.87
N ARG A 298 18.66 26.08 28.11
CA ARG A 298 19.42 24.99 27.47
C ARG A 298 20.15 24.15 28.52
N VAL A 299 20.75 24.79 29.51
CA VAL A 299 21.47 24.11 30.60
C VAL A 299 20.50 23.26 31.42
N ALA A 300 19.37 23.84 31.87
CA ALA A 300 18.36 23.12 32.65
C ALA A 300 17.80 21.91 31.87
N TYR A 301 17.51 22.07 30.58
CA TYR A 301 17.05 20.98 29.73
C TYR A 301 18.11 19.89 29.55
N SER A 302 19.38 20.27 29.38
CA SER A 302 20.51 19.33 29.26
C SER A 302 20.77 18.58 30.57
N THR A 303 20.66 19.23 31.71
CA THR A 303 20.79 18.57 33.02
C THR A 303 19.67 17.58 33.28
N ALA A 304 18.43 17.93 32.91
CA ALA A 304 17.25 17.09 33.13
C ALA A 304 17.19 15.88 32.16
N ASN A 305 17.52 16.07 30.88
CA ASN A 305 17.31 15.06 29.83
C ASN A 305 18.61 14.49 29.25
N GLY A 306 19.75 15.13 29.49
CA GLY A 306 21.06 14.72 28.97
C GLY A 306 21.49 13.32 29.42
N PRO A 307 21.34 12.92 30.71
CA PRO A 307 21.69 11.56 31.13
C PRO A 307 20.92 10.47 30.36
N VAL A 308 19.63 10.71 30.06
CA VAL A 308 18.83 9.80 29.23
C VAL A 308 19.37 9.74 27.80
N ALA A 309 19.69 10.89 27.21
CA ALA A 309 20.24 10.96 25.86
C ALA A 309 21.60 10.25 25.76
N GLU A 310 22.51 10.46 26.72
CA GLU A 310 23.81 9.77 26.73
C GLU A 310 23.67 8.25 26.91
N TYR A 311 22.76 7.80 27.79
CA TYR A 311 22.46 6.38 27.91
C TYR A 311 21.94 5.79 26.59
N LYS A 312 21.01 6.47 25.90
CA LYS A 312 20.52 6.03 24.58
C LYS A 312 21.64 6.00 23.53
N ARG A 313 22.58 6.95 23.55
CA ARG A 313 23.74 6.93 22.64
C ARG A 313 24.67 5.76 22.91
N ALA A 314 24.95 5.46 24.18
CA ALA A 314 25.71 4.26 24.56
C ALA A 314 24.98 2.99 24.07
N TRP A 315 23.67 2.89 24.32
CA TRP A 315 22.86 1.75 23.87
C TRP A 315 22.85 1.60 22.33
N ILE A 316 22.74 2.70 21.58
CA ILE A 316 22.88 2.67 20.11
C ILE A 316 24.26 2.12 19.71
N ALA A 317 25.32 2.53 20.40
CA ALA A 317 26.67 2.03 20.14
C ALA A 317 26.79 0.54 20.47
N ASP A 318 26.12 0.04 21.51
CA ASP A 318 26.10 -1.38 21.89
C ASP A 318 25.38 -2.21 20.83
N ILE A 319 24.25 -1.71 20.32
CA ILE A 319 23.54 -2.30 19.19
C ILE A 319 24.40 -2.30 17.93
N ASP A 320 25.05 -1.18 17.58
CA ASP A 320 25.91 -1.10 16.40
C ASP A 320 27.12 -2.05 16.52
N ARG A 321 27.70 -2.24 17.72
CA ARG A 321 28.77 -3.22 17.97
C ARG A 321 28.27 -4.67 17.83
N GLY A 322 27.14 -5.00 18.45
CA GLY A 322 26.59 -6.36 18.39
C GLY A 322 26.12 -6.76 16.99
N LEU A 323 25.42 -5.87 16.28
CA LEU A 323 25.05 -6.11 14.88
C LEU A 323 26.27 -6.25 13.96
N ARG A 324 27.36 -5.55 14.25
CA ARG A 324 28.64 -5.70 13.51
C ARG A 324 29.31 -7.06 13.78
N ALA A 325 29.14 -7.63 14.96
CA ALA A 325 29.65 -8.98 15.29
C ALA A 325 28.77 -10.10 14.69
N TRP A 326 27.49 -9.81 14.41
CA TRP A 326 26.49 -10.78 13.95
C TRP A 326 26.88 -11.63 12.72
N PRO A 327 27.48 -11.07 11.64
CA PRO A 327 27.89 -11.88 10.48
C PRO A 327 28.82 -13.04 10.84
N ARG A 328 29.75 -12.83 11.78
CA ARG A 328 30.69 -13.86 12.23
C ARG A 328 29.99 -14.93 13.07
N VAL A 329 29.08 -14.51 13.95
CA VAL A 329 28.28 -15.44 14.76
C VAL A 329 27.43 -16.33 13.86
N SER A 330 26.79 -15.73 12.86
CA SER A 330 26.00 -16.49 11.90
C SER A 330 26.85 -17.46 11.09
N HIS A 331 28.01 -17.00 10.59
CA HIS A 331 28.97 -17.85 9.88
C HIS A 331 29.35 -19.10 10.69
N GLU A 332 29.75 -18.91 11.96
CA GLU A 332 30.19 -19.99 12.84
C GLU A 332 29.05 -20.96 13.20
N ILE A 333 27.84 -20.45 13.46
CA ILE A 333 26.66 -21.29 13.71
C ILE A 333 26.29 -22.09 12.46
N SER A 334 26.31 -21.46 11.28
CA SER A 334 26.00 -22.15 10.02
C SER A 334 27.07 -23.17 9.64
N GLN A 335 28.35 -22.90 9.90
CA GLN A 335 29.40 -23.90 9.78
C GLN A 335 29.18 -25.07 10.73
N ALA A 336 28.75 -24.84 11.97
CA ALA A 336 28.52 -25.91 12.93
C ALA A 336 27.29 -26.77 12.59
N ILE A 337 26.18 -26.18 12.14
CA ILE A 337 24.90 -26.89 11.97
C ILE A 337 24.63 -27.29 10.52
N VAL A 338 24.88 -26.38 9.59
CA VAL A 338 24.35 -26.45 8.23
C VAL A 338 25.40 -27.04 7.26
N TYR A 339 26.64 -26.55 7.32
CA TYR A 339 27.72 -26.95 6.39
C TYR A 339 28.74 -27.98 6.93
N ASN A 340 28.97 -28.04 8.24
CA ASN A 340 30.02 -28.82 8.93
C ASN A 340 31.12 -29.42 8.04
N PRO A 341 32.21 -28.66 7.74
CA PRO A 341 33.26 -29.12 6.83
C PRO A 341 34.04 -30.33 7.35
N ASP A 342 33.97 -30.62 8.66
CA ASP A 342 34.78 -31.63 9.32
C ASP A 342 34.01 -32.96 9.55
N GLY A 343 32.74 -33.07 9.13
CA GLY A 343 32.01 -34.33 9.26
C GLY A 343 30.55 -34.33 8.79
N ASP A 344 29.95 -35.53 8.72
CA ASP A 344 28.55 -35.72 8.34
C ASP A 344 27.62 -35.47 9.54
N GLY A 345 27.16 -34.23 9.72
CA GLY A 345 26.12 -33.89 10.71
C GLY A 345 26.31 -32.53 11.40
N ALA A 346 25.38 -32.19 12.28
CA ALA A 346 25.40 -30.92 13.02
C ALA A 346 26.21 -31.02 14.33
N ASP A 347 27.17 -30.12 14.51
CA ASP A 347 27.89 -29.89 15.77
C ASP A 347 27.12 -28.87 16.64
N ILE A 348 26.09 -29.38 17.32
CA ILE A 348 25.27 -28.57 18.22
C ILE A 348 26.07 -28.04 19.42
N ALA A 349 27.17 -28.68 19.81
CA ALA A 349 27.98 -28.22 20.93
C ALA A 349 28.73 -26.92 20.57
N ARG A 350 29.41 -26.90 19.43
CA ARG A 350 30.06 -25.70 18.89
C ARG A 350 29.05 -24.57 18.67
N ALA A 351 27.89 -24.88 18.09
CA ALA A 351 26.84 -23.87 17.88
C ALA A 351 26.32 -23.26 19.19
N LYS A 352 26.16 -24.07 20.26
CA LYS A 352 25.78 -23.59 21.59
C LYS A 352 26.84 -22.68 22.20
N GLU A 353 28.11 -23.04 22.06
CA GLU A 353 29.23 -22.24 22.56
C GLU A 353 29.25 -20.86 21.89
N VAL A 354 29.20 -20.81 20.57
CA VAL A 354 29.19 -19.57 19.78
C VAL A 354 27.99 -18.69 20.16
N ALA A 355 26.79 -19.27 20.23
CA ALA A 355 25.58 -18.54 20.61
C ALA A 355 25.65 -18.01 22.05
N SER A 356 26.22 -18.78 22.98
CA SER A 356 26.35 -18.36 24.39
C SER A 356 27.38 -17.24 24.56
N ALA A 357 28.48 -17.28 23.81
CA ALA A 357 29.47 -16.20 23.77
C ALA A 357 28.82 -14.90 23.27
N TYR A 358 28.11 -14.94 22.13
CA TYR A 358 27.41 -13.77 21.61
C TYR A 358 26.34 -13.22 22.57
N LEU A 359 25.62 -14.12 23.27
CA LEU A 359 24.65 -13.72 24.29
C LEU A 359 25.32 -12.87 25.38
N GLY A 360 26.44 -13.35 25.93
CA GLY A 360 27.17 -12.68 27.00
C GLY A 360 27.89 -11.40 26.55
N ASP A 361 28.56 -11.46 25.40
CA ASP A 361 29.47 -10.38 24.95
C ASP A 361 28.73 -9.21 24.28
N HIS A 362 27.54 -9.45 23.73
CA HIS A 362 26.82 -8.48 22.93
C HIS A 362 25.33 -8.41 23.25
N LEU A 363 24.61 -9.53 23.17
CA LEU A 363 23.14 -9.48 23.13
C LEU A 363 22.51 -8.86 24.39
N LEU A 364 23.11 -9.07 25.56
CA LEU A 364 22.63 -8.48 26.82
C LEU A 364 22.74 -6.94 26.81
N SER A 365 23.86 -6.37 26.35
CA SER A 365 24.02 -4.90 26.26
C SER A 365 23.19 -4.31 25.13
N MET A 366 23.08 -5.02 23.99
CA MET A 366 22.12 -4.66 22.92
C MET A 366 20.67 -4.62 23.41
N ALA A 367 20.31 -5.40 24.43
CA ALA A 367 18.99 -5.40 25.07
C ALA A 367 18.82 -4.30 26.13
N GLY A 368 19.82 -3.43 26.32
CA GLY A 368 19.80 -2.28 27.24
C GLY A 368 20.43 -2.56 28.60
N ALA A 369 21.08 -3.72 28.81
CA ALA A 369 21.85 -3.93 30.04
C ALA A 369 23.05 -2.94 30.07
N PRO A 370 23.24 -2.16 31.14
CA PRO A 370 24.35 -1.22 31.20
C PRO A 370 25.70 -1.94 31.26
N ASP A 371 26.67 -1.46 30.47
CA ASP A 371 28.07 -1.91 30.55
C ASP A 371 28.78 -1.43 31.84
N ALA A 372 28.21 -0.44 32.58
CA ALA A 372 28.72 0.05 33.87
C ALA A 372 27.64 0.67 34.78
N VAL A 373 27.84 0.49 36.10
CA VAL A 373 26.99 0.64 37.31
C VAL A 373 26.22 1.98 37.56
N ILE A 374 26.15 2.95 36.65
CA ILE A 374 25.65 4.31 37.00
C ILE A 374 24.14 4.53 36.71
N ALA A 375 23.42 3.59 36.09
CA ALA A 375 21.97 3.69 35.93
C ALA A 375 21.22 2.95 37.06
N THR A 376 20.31 3.62 37.76
CA THR A 376 19.48 2.97 38.78
C THR A 376 18.52 1.95 38.12
N ALA A 377 18.24 0.83 38.80
CA ALA A 377 17.37 -0.22 38.27
C ALA A 377 15.97 0.29 37.84
N GLN A 378 15.46 1.34 38.50
CA GLN A 378 14.20 2.00 38.16
C GLN A 378 14.28 2.75 36.82
N PHE A 379 15.38 3.45 36.56
CA PHE A 379 15.62 4.16 35.30
C PHE A 379 15.67 3.20 34.10
N ILE A 380 16.29 2.02 34.28
CA ILE A 380 16.39 0.98 33.25
C ILE A 380 14.99 0.43 32.94
N ALA A 381 14.21 0.08 33.95
CA ALA A 381 12.85 -0.44 33.78
C ALA A 381 11.93 0.58 33.07
N ASP A 382 11.94 1.84 33.50
CA ASP A 382 11.11 2.89 32.90
C ASP A 382 11.52 3.21 31.46
N THR A 383 12.82 3.11 31.13
CA THR A 383 13.33 3.36 29.77
C THR A 383 13.04 2.20 28.83
N VAL A 384 13.17 0.96 29.28
CA VAL A 384 12.87 -0.25 28.49
C VAL A 384 11.37 -0.35 28.20
N ASP A 385 10.52 -0.15 29.20
CA ASP A 385 9.05 -0.21 29.06
C ASP A 385 8.47 0.95 28.23
N ALA A 386 9.13 2.12 28.20
CA ALA A 386 8.69 3.27 27.40
C ALA A 386 9.07 3.18 25.91
N ILE A 387 10.11 2.40 25.57
CA ILE A 387 10.71 2.41 24.23
C ILE A 387 10.38 1.15 23.44
N LEU A 388 10.30 -0.01 24.08
CA LEU A 388 9.98 -1.26 23.39
C LEU A 388 8.46 -1.38 23.17
N PRO A 389 7.98 -1.44 21.92
CA PRO A 389 6.60 -1.83 21.64
C PRO A 389 6.35 -3.25 22.18
N ASP A 390 5.14 -3.50 22.68
CA ASP A 390 4.74 -4.79 23.27
C ASP A 390 5.07 -6.00 22.40
N PHE A 391 5.06 -5.85 21.07
CA PHE A 391 5.38 -6.93 20.13
C PHE A 391 6.87 -7.36 20.12
N MET A 392 7.80 -6.50 20.54
CA MET A 392 9.25 -6.80 20.56
C MET A 392 9.69 -7.51 21.85
N LEU A 393 8.91 -7.42 22.93
CA LEU A 393 9.29 -7.93 24.24
C LEU A 393 9.39 -9.46 24.27
N ALA A 394 8.43 -10.17 23.68
CA ALA A 394 8.42 -11.63 23.69
C ALA A 394 9.59 -12.25 22.88
N PRO A 395 9.90 -11.80 21.66
CA PRO A 395 11.11 -12.23 20.95
C PRO A 395 12.40 -11.92 21.73
N LEU A 396 12.51 -10.74 22.33
CA LEU A 396 13.70 -10.34 23.09
C LEU A 396 13.91 -11.21 24.34
N GLU A 397 12.85 -11.54 25.06
CA GLU A 397 12.92 -12.43 26.23
C GLU A 397 13.25 -13.89 25.85
N ALA A 398 12.80 -14.34 24.68
CA ALA A 398 13.15 -15.67 24.18
C ALA A 398 14.63 -15.75 23.76
N LEU A 399 15.12 -14.72 23.06
CA LEU A 399 16.52 -14.55 22.68
C LEU A 399 17.48 -14.60 23.87
N LYS A 400 17.11 -13.97 25.00
CA LYS A 400 17.91 -13.96 26.24
C LYS A 400 18.00 -15.33 26.93
N LYS A 401 16.98 -16.18 26.79
CA LYS A 401 16.89 -17.45 27.53
C LYS A 401 17.61 -18.58 26.82
N GLU A 402 17.35 -18.76 25.53
CA GLU A 402 17.96 -19.82 24.71
C GLU A 402 18.10 -19.37 23.24
N LEU A 403 19.06 -18.48 22.97
CA LEU A 403 19.31 -17.89 21.63
C LEU A 403 19.34 -18.95 20.52
N LEU A 404 20.15 -20.01 20.69
CA LEU A 404 20.28 -21.05 19.67
C LEU A 404 18.97 -21.79 19.41
N ASN A 405 18.27 -22.18 20.48
CA ASN A 405 16.99 -22.89 20.35
C ASN A 405 15.96 -22.01 19.65
N TRP A 406 15.90 -20.72 19.99
CA TRP A 406 15.02 -19.78 19.33
C TRP A 406 15.38 -19.62 17.85
N LEU A 407 16.66 -19.44 17.48
CA LEU A 407 17.09 -19.31 16.08
C LEU A 407 16.69 -20.54 15.24
N VAL A 408 17.05 -21.73 15.71
CA VAL A 408 16.80 -22.98 14.98
C VAL A 408 15.31 -23.27 14.91
N LYS A 409 14.55 -23.07 16.00
CA LYS A 409 13.12 -23.35 16.04
C LYS A 409 12.31 -22.38 15.20
N GLN A 410 12.69 -21.10 15.15
CA GLN A 410 12.01 -20.15 14.26
C GLN A 410 12.33 -20.42 12.80
N ALA A 411 13.58 -20.79 12.48
CA ALA A 411 13.97 -21.13 11.11
C ALA A 411 13.32 -22.44 10.62
N THR A 412 13.29 -23.49 11.45
CA THR A 412 13.01 -24.86 10.98
C THR A 412 11.76 -25.50 11.61
N GLY A 413 11.21 -24.91 12.67
CA GLY A 413 10.10 -25.47 13.45
C GLY A 413 10.51 -26.51 14.47
N MET A 414 11.79 -26.90 14.52
CA MET A 414 12.34 -27.95 15.38
C MET A 414 13.39 -27.38 16.35
N SER A 415 13.57 -28.02 17.49
CA SER A 415 14.70 -27.72 18.38
C SER A 415 16.04 -28.18 17.78
N PRO A 416 17.19 -27.62 18.24
CA PRO A 416 18.52 -28.07 17.82
C PRO A 416 18.75 -29.58 18.01
N GLU A 417 18.17 -30.19 19.04
CA GLU A 417 18.28 -31.61 19.32
C GLU A 417 17.41 -32.46 18.38
N GLU A 418 16.18 -32.04 18.10
CA GLU A 418 15.29 -32.72 17.14
C GLU A 418 15.88 -32.71 15.73
N ILE A 419 16.37 -31.56 15.27
CA ILE A 419 16.95 -31.45 13.93
C ILE A 419 18.26 -32.25 13.80
N LYS A 420 19.07 -32.34 14.87
CA LYS A 420 20.28 -33.17 14.88
C LYS A 420 19.99 -34.62 14.52
N GLY A 421 18.90 -35.19 15.05
CA GLY A 421 18.50 -36.57 14.73
C GLY A 421 18.28 -36.79 13.24
N TYR A 422 17.54 -35.89 12.60
CA TYR A 422 17.25 -35.95 11.16
C TYR A 422 18.47 -35.63 10.30
N LEU A 423 19.34 -34.70 10.71
CA LEU A 423 20.52 -34.30 9.93
C LEU A 423 21.69 -35.27 10.04
N SER A 424 21.87 -35.89 11.20
CA SER A 424 22.98 -36.82 11.44
C SER A 424 22.69 -38.21 10.92
N ASN A 425 21.44 -38.68 10.92
CA ASN A 425 21.07 -40.03 10.48
C ASN A 425 19.79 -40.07 9.62
N PRO A 426 19.69 -39.25 8.55
CA PRO A 426 18.48 -39.15 7.72
C PRO A 426 18.05 -40.50 7.12
N GLU A 427 19.01 -41.36 6.78
CA GLU A 427 18.78 -42.70 6.24
C GLU A 427 17.93 -43.59 7.16
N THR A 428 18.05 -43.42 8.47
CA THR A 428 17.28 -44.19 9.47
C THR A 428 15.83 -43.72 9.59
N HIS A 429 15.53 -42.53 9.08
CA HIS A 429 14.22 -41.90 9.12
C HIS A 429 13.53 -41.86 7.75
N PHE A 430 14.29 -42.07 6.67
CA PHE A 430 13.85 -41.84 5.29
C PHE A 430 12.56 -42.57 4.94
N ASP A 431 12.52 -43.89 5.06
CA ASP A 431 11.33 -44.67 4.68
C ASP A 431 10.10 -44.26 5.48
N ARG A 432 10.25 -44.06 6.79
CA ARG A 432 9.14 -43.65 7.67
C ARG A 432 8.60 -42.27 7.27
N VAL A 433 9.48 -41.31 7.00
CA VAL A 433 9.10 -39.91 6.73
C VAL A 433 8.59 -39.74 5.30
N MET A 434 9.29 -40.30 4.33
CA MET A 434 8.96 -40.13 2.91
C MET A 434 7.71 -40.92 2.50
N ASN A 435 7.37 -42.02 3.18
CA ASN A 435 6.12 -42.75 2.97
C ASN A 435 4.96 -42.31 3.90
N ALA A 436 5.20 -41.43 4.86
CA ALA A 436 4.12 -40.93 5.72
C ALA A 436 3.11 -40.11 4.91
N PRO A 437 1.79 -40.34 5.09
CA PRO A 437 0.76 -39.50 4.47
C PRO A 437 0.77 -38.09 5.09
N GLY A 438 0.32 -37.09 4.32
CA GLY A 438 0.36 -35.68 4.70
C GLY A 438 1.65 -34.96 4.28
N GLY A 439 1.81 -33.70 4.67
CA GLY A 439 2.88 -32.81 4.21
C GLY A 439 2.55 -32.01 2.94
N GLY A 440 1.31 -32.11 2.45
CA GLY A 440 0.85 -31.29 1.33
C GLY A 440 0.78 -29.81 1.70
N TYR A 441 1.34 -28.96 0.83
CA TYR A 441 1.36 -27.51 0.95
C TYR A 441 1.12 -26.87 -0.43
N GLY A 442 0.50 -25.68 -0.47
CA GLY A 442 0.22 -24.98 -1.74
C GLY A 442 -0.66 -25.76 -2.72
N GLY A 443 -1.52 -26.66 -2.23
CA GLY A 443 -2.37 -27.51 -3.06
C GLY A 443 -1.66 -28.72 -3.69
N ARG A 444 -0.43 -29.03 -3.27
CA ARG A 444 0.35 -30.18 -3.77
C ARG A 444 0.29 -31.36 -2.80
N ALA A 445 0.50 -32.55 -3.35
CA ALA A 445 0.63 -33.79 -2.60
C ALA A 445 2.05 -34.36 -2.78
N PRO A 446 2.64 -34.96 -1.74
CA PRO A 446 3.97 -35.55 -1.83
C PRO A 446 3.98 -36.78 -2.73
N THR A 447 5.06 -36.94 -3.49
CA THR A 447 5.40 -38.20 -4.15
C THR A 447 6.08 -39.12 -3.14
N LEU A 448 5.47 -40.28 -2.88
CA LEU A 448 6.01 -41.24 -1.92
C LEU A 448 7.14 -42.06 -2.54
N THR A 449 8.17 -42.35 -1.75
CA THR A 449 9.30 -43.17 -2.18
C THR A 449 9.91 -43.92 -0.99
N THR A 450 10.54 -45.05 -1.27
CA THR A 450 11.43 -45.74 -0.33
C THR A 450 12.88 -45.35 -0.59
N LEU A 451 13.76 -45.59 0.38
CA LEU A 451 15.19 -45.33 0.27
C LEU A 451 15.84 -46.15 -0.86
N ALA A 452 15.47 -47.43 -0.96
CA ALA A 452 15.98 -48.31 -2.01
C ALA A 452 15.51 -47.87 -3.40
N ALA A 453 14.24 -47.48 -3.55
CA ALA A 453 13.74 -46.93 -4.81
C ALA A 453 14.40 -45.59 -5.15
N PHE A 454 14.56 -44.70 -4.17
CA PHE A 454 15.22 -43.42 -4.33
C PHE A 454 16.68 -43.57 -4.81
N ASN A 455 17.45 -44.46 -4.18
CA ASN A 455 18.83 -44.73 -4.61
C ASN A 455 18.91 -45.24 -6.05
N ARG A 456 18.05 -46.18 -6.41
CA ARG A 456 18.04 -46.80 -7.74
C ARG A 456 17.53 -45.84 -8.83
N ASP A 457 16.42 -45.17 -8.56
CA ASP A 457 15.65 -44.46 -9.59
C ASP A 457 15.99 -42.98 -9.66
N VAL A 458 16.51 -42.40 -8.58
CA VAL A 458 16.81 -40.96 -8.48
C VAL A 458 18.32 -40.72 -8.43
N LEU A 459 19.01 -41.23 -7.41
CA LEU A 459 20.45 -40.99 -7.24
C LEU A 459 21.33 -41.85 -8.16
N LYS A 460 20.75 -42.89 -8.76
CA LYS A 460 21.44 -43.85 -9.65
C LYS A 460 22.64 -44.52 -8.98
N ILE A 461 22.55 -44.80 -7.69
CA ILE A 461 23.60 -45.48 -6.91
C ILE A 461 23.23 -46.92 -6.60
N ALA A 462 24.24 -47.81 -6.63
CA ALA A 462 24.09 -49.22 -6.30
C ALA A 462 24.15 -49.44 -4.78
N ASP A 463 23.11 -49.00 -4.06
CA ASP A 463 22.92 -49.26 -2.63
C ASP A 463 21.44 -49.55 -2.33
N PRO A 464 21.06 -50.80 -2.04
CA PRO A 464 19.69 -51.16 -1.67
C PRO A 464 19.40 -50.71 -0.22
N GLY A 465 19.31 -49.39 -0.01
CA GLY A 465 19.07 -48.75 1.27
C GLY A 465 20.24 -47.88 1.75
N ALA A 466 20.83 -48.24 2.88
CA ALA A 466 21.93 -47.51 3.52
C ALA A 466 23.08 -48.45 3.91
N GLN A 467 23.36 -49.44 3.07
CA GLN A 467 24.36 -50.48 3.35
C GLN A 467 25.76 -50.08 2.85
N HIS A 468 25.82 -49.19 1.87
CA HIS A 468 27.04 -48.71 1.21
C HIS A 468 27.03 -47.18 1.13
N MET A 469 27.13 -46.53 2.30
CA MET A 469 27.10 -45.06 2.42
C MET A 469 28.30 -44.35 1.74
N ASP A 470 29.33 -45.10 1.37
CA ASP A 470 30.45 -44.65 0.53
C ASP A 470 30.03 -44.36 -0.92
N ARG A 471 28.91 -44.92 -1.39
CA ARG A 471 28.38 -44.65 -2.74
C ARG A 471 27.76 -43.27 -2.82
N LYS A 472 28.29 -42.43 -3.71
CA LYS A 472 27.88 -41.05 -3.97
C LYS A 472 27.24 -40.93 -5.34
N PHE A 473 26.37 -39.94 -5.53
CA PHE A 473 25.75 -39.70 -6.84
C PHE A 473 26.75 -39.08 -7.83
N ASP A 474 26.54 -39.35 -9.12
CA ASP A 474 27.22 -38.65 -10.21
C ASP A 474 26.39 -37.40 -10.59
N PRO A 475 26.95 -36.18 -10.53
CA PRO A 475 26.24 -34.97 -10.92
C PRO A 475 25.72 -35.03 -12.36
N ASN A 476 26.36 -35.76 -13.27
CA ASN A 476 25.92 -35.90 -14.67
C ASN A 476 24.75 -36.88 -14.85
N GLY A 477 24.48 -37.74 -13.87
CA GLY A 477 23.38 -38.71 -13.90
C GLY A 477 22.17 -38.31 -13.07
N PHE A 478 22.28 -37.23 -12.29
CA PHE A 478 21.27 -36.76 -11.36
C PHE A 478 20.78 -35.36 -11.78
N ALA A 479 19.62 -35.29 -12.45
CA ALA A 479 19.12 -34.08 -13.10
C ALA A 479 19.13 -32.81 -12.23
N PRO A 480 18.68 -32.82 -10.95
CA PRO A 480 18.82 -31.66 -10.07
C PRO A 480 20.25 -31.16 -9.93
N ALA A 481 21.23 -32.06 -9.80
CA ALA A 481 22.63 -31.67 -9.70
C ALA A 481 23.18 -31.15 -11.03
N PHE A 482 22.92 -31.85 -12.14
CA PHE A 482 23.35 -31.41 -13.46
C PHE A 482 22.80 -30.02 -13.81
N ASN A 483 21.51 -29.81 -13.58
CA ASN A 483 20.84 -28.56 -13.91
C ASN A 483 21.37 -27.39 -13.08
N THR A 484 21.62 -27.60 -11.78
CA THR A 484 22.30 -26.61 -10.93
C THR A 484 23.69 -26.27 -11.47
N LEU A 485 24.48 -27.28 -11.84
CA LEU A 485 25.82 -27.08 -12.40
C LEU A 485 25.76 -26.26 -13.70
N GLN A 486 24.84 -26.62 -14.60
CA GLN A 486 24.65 -25.94 -15.89
C GLN A 486 24.23 -24.48 -15.68
N MET A 487 23.26 -24.21 -14.80
CA MET A 487 22.78 -22.86 -14.51
C MET A 487 23.82 -21.98 -13.82
N THR A 488 24.62 -22.56 -12.93
CA THR A 488 25.76 -21.89 -12.31
C THR A 488 26.76 -21.42 -13.37
N LYS A 489 27.05 -22.26 -14.36
CA LYS A 489 27.90 -21.87 -15.50
C LYS A 489 27.26 -20.78 -16.36
N LEU A 490 25.95 -20.84 -16.61
CA LEU A 490 25.23 -19.78 -17.34
C LEU A 490 25.25 -18.43 -16.60
N MET A 491 25.19 -18.46 -15.27
CA MET A 491 25.26 -17.29 -14.39
C MET A 491 26.59 -16.55 -14.54
N TYR A 492 27.68 -17.28 -14.77
CA TYR A 492 29.02 -16.72 -14.94
C TYR A 492 29.24 -16.01 -16.28
N LEU A 493 28.46 -16.32 -17.31
CA LEU A 493 28.76 -15.87 -18.68
C LEU A 493 28.86 -14.34 -18.78
N SER A 494 29.81 -13.87 -19.57
CA SER A 494 29.84 -12.47 -19.98
C SER A 494 28.68 -12.18 -20.94
N GLU A 495 28.40 -10.91 -21.24
CA GLU A 495 27.42 -10.55 -22.27
C GLU A 495 27.77 -11.20 -23.61
N LYS A 496 29.08 -11.22 -23.95
CA LYS A 496 29.58 -11.91 -25.13
C LYS A 496 29.41 -13.43 -25.02
N GLY A 497 29.76 -14.03 -23.89
CA GLY A 497 29.58 -15.47 -23.68
C GLY A 497 28.12 -15.92 -23.83
N MET A 498 27.17 -15.13 -23.32
CA MET A 498 25.75 -15.39 -23.49
C MET A 498 25.30 -15.20 -24.96
N ALA A 499 25.77 -14.16 -25.65
CA ALA A 499 25.48 -13.96 -27.06
C ALA A 499 26.02 -15.11 -27.94
N ASP A 500 27.24 -15.58 -27.66
CA ASP A 500 27.86 -16.71 -28.35
C ASP A 500 27.08 -18.01 -28.09
N LEU A 501 26.58 -18.23 -26.87
CA LEU A 501 25.70 -19.36 -26.53
C LEU A 501 24.41 -19.33 -27.34
N LEU A 502 23.73 -18.18 -27.39
CA LEU A 502 22.51 -18.03 -28.18
C LEU A 502 22.78 -18.26 -29.67
N ALA A 503 23.93 -17.80 -30.19
CA ALA A 503 24.34 -18.06 -31.56
C ALA A 503 24.59 -19.55 -31.82
N ALA A 504 25.22 -20.26 -30.89
CA ALA A 504 25.47 -21.71 -30.98
C ALA A 504 24.17 -22.52 -31.00
N LEU A 505 23.21 -22.16 -30.14
CA LEU A 505 21.87 -22.77 -30.15
C LEU A 505 21.12 -22.49 -31.45
N LYS A 506 21.17 -21.24 -31.95
CA LYS A 506 20.56 -20.87 -33.23
C LYS A 506 21.18 -21.61 -34.41
N ALA A 507 22.49 -21.85 -34.39
CA ALA A 507 23.19 -22.64 -35.42
C ALA A 507 22.74 -24.11 -35.44
N LYS A 508 22.17 -24.62 -34.33
CA LYS A 508 21.51 -25.94 -34.26
C LYS A 508 20.05 -25.93 -34.73
N GLY A 509 19.56 -24.79 -35.22
CA GLY A 509 18.18 -24.62 -35.68
C GLY A 509 17.17 -24.44 -34.55
N LEU A 510 17.62 -24.14 -33.33
CA LEU A 510 16.76 -23.95 -32.17
C LEU A 510 16.22 -22.52 -32.12
N THR A 511 14.98 -22.38 -31.61
CA THR A 511 14.42 -21.07 -31.27
C THR A 511 15.13 -20.53 -30.04
N THR A 512 15.66 -19.31 -30.13
CA THR A 512 16.40 -18.65 -29.05
C THR A 512 15.84 -17.24 -28.81
N PRO A 513 15.74 -16.79 -27.55
CA PRO A 513 15.37 -15.41 -27.27
C PRO A 513 16.43 -14.43 -27.80
N GLU A 514 16.03 -13.20 -28.12
CA GLU A 514 16.99 -12.12 -28.38
C GLU A 514 17.56 -11.58 -27.06
N MET A 515 18.82 -11.15 -27.09
CA MET A 515 19.40 -10.38 -25.99
C MET A 515 18.61 -9.07 -25.80
N PRO A 516 18.38 -8.62 -24.55
CA PRO A 516 17.70 -7.35 -24.29
C PRO A 516 18.40 -6.18 -24.99
N LYS A 517 17.67 -5.41 -25.79
CA LYS A 517 18.20 -4.21 -26.47
C LYS A 517 18.19 -3.00 -25.53
N GLY A 518 19.29 -2.26 -25.48
CA GLY A 518 19.38 -1.00 -24.72
C GLY A 518 19.56 -1.16 -23.21
N VAL A 519 19.67 -2.39 -22.70
CA VAL A 519 19.88 -2.72 -21.29
C VAL A 519 21.13 -3.58 -21.20
N ALA A 520 22.02 -3.30 -20.25
CA ALA A 520 23.22 -4.11 -20.05
C ALA A 520 22.86 -5.50 -19.52
N TYR A 521 23.49 -6.54 -20.04
CA TYR A 521 23.32 -7.89 -19.49
C TYR A 521 24.03 -8.00 -18.13
N GLU A 522 23.26 -8.34 -17.09
CA GLU A 522 23.78 -8.48 -15.73
C GLU A 522 24.25 -9.92 -15.49
N THR A 523 23.32 -10.87 -15.38
CA THR A 523 23.58 -12.30 -15.28
C THR A 523 22.27 -13.08 -15.53
N ALA A 524 22.37 -14.38 -15.83
CA ALA A 524 21.23 -15.26 -16.09
C ALA A 524 20.31 -15.43 -14.86
N MET A 525 20.83 -15.25 -13.64
CA MET A 525 20.05 -15.48 -12.42
C MET A 525 19.09 -14.34 -12.03
N LEU A 526 19.08 -13.21 -12.75
CA LEU A 526 18.26 -12.04 -12.40
C LEU A 526 17.01 -11.89 -13.28
N GLY A 527 16.01 -11.24 -12.72
CA GLY A 527 14.78 -10.80 -13.38
C GLY A 527 13.68 -11.85 -13.47
N PHE A 528 13.70 -12.92 -12.68
CA PHE A 528 12.65 -13.95 -12.73
C PHE A 528 12.41 -14.71 -11.41
N LEU A 529 13.42 -14.89 -10.56
CA LEU A 529 13.35 -15.76 -9.39
C LEU A 529 12.62 -15.09 -8.22
N THR A 530 11.29 -15.17 -8.20
CA THR A 530 10.48 -14.54 -7.15
C THR A 530 10.61 -15.21 -5.79
N SER A 531 11.00 -16.48 -5.71
CA SER A 531 11.18 -17.23 -4.46
C SER A 531 12.12 -18.40 -4.67
N MET A 532 13.01 -18.66 -3.71
CA MET A 532 13.91 -19.82 -3.70
C MET A 532 13.20 -21.08 -3.22
N ASP A 533 12.29 -21.01 -2.22
CA ASP A 533 11.47 -22.16 -1.75
C ASP A 533 10.56 -22.76 -2.83
N GLY A 534 10.33 -21.98 -3.87
CA GLY A 534 9.40 -22.28 -4.92
C GLY A 534 9.88 -23.29 -5.92
N ASP A 535 9.00 -24.18 -6.32
CA ASP A 535 9.27 -25.01 -7.48
C ASP A 535 8.96 -24.31 -8.82
N ASN A 536 9.61 -24.80 -9.88
CA ASN A 536 9.35 -24.47 -11.29
C ASN A 536 9.41 -22.96 -11.61
N ARG A 537 10.20 -22.18 -10.87
CA ARG A 537 10.26 -20.71 -11.04
C ARG A 537 10.71 -20.26 -12.43
N TRP A 538 11.58 -21.03 -13.09
CA TRP A 538 11.98 -20.76 -14.48
C TRP A 538 10.80 -20.79 -15.46
N GLN A 539 9.71 -21.51 -15.14
CA GLN A 539 8.50 -21.58 -15.97
C GLN A 539 7.56 -20.38 -15.77
N GLY A 540 7.89 -19.43 -14.87
CA GLY A 540 7.08 -18.25 -14.60
C GLY A 540 5.96 -18.48 -13.58
N LEU A 541 6.09 -19.45 -12.67
CA LEU A 541 5.11 -19.63 -11.59
C LEU A 541 5.29 -18.60 -10.47
N ALA A 542 4.18 -18.01 -10.01
CA ALA A 542 4.17 -17.11 -8.85
C ALA A 542 4.29 -17.88 -7.52
N HIS A 543 4.79 -17.23 -6.46
CA HIS A 543 4.95 -17.86 -5.14
C HIS A 543 3.63 -18.38 -4.57
N GLY A 544 3.65 -19.61 -4.00
CA GLY A 544 2.46 -20.30 -3.51
C GLY A 544 1.37 -20.61 -4.56
N SER A 545 1.65 -20.43 -5.85
CA SER A 545 0.67 -20.57 -6.93
C SER A 545 1.07 -21.66 -7.93
N THR A 546 0.06 -22.40 -8.41
CA THR A 546 0.18 -23.30 -9.55
C THR A 546 -0.15 -22.59 -10.88
N LYS A 547 -0.16 -21.26 -10.93
CA LYS A 547 -0.42 -20.50 -12.15
C LYS A 547 0.84 -19.78 -12.64
N ALA A 548 1.02 -19.75 -13.96
CA ALA A 548 2.09 -19.02 -14.64
C ALA A 548 1.79 -17.51 -14.67
N GLU A 549 1.82 -16.88 -13.50
CA GLU A 549 1.54 -15.45 -13.29
C GLU A 549 2.83 -14.62 -13.06
N GLY A 550 3.97 -15.29 -12.89
CA GLY A 550 5.29 -14.70 -12.75
C GLY A 550 6.04 -14.57 -14.08
N ARG A 551 7.24 -14.00 -14.02
CA ARG A 551 8.12 -13.86 -15.18
C ARG A 551 8.94 -15.13 -15.35
N ALA A 552 8.86 -15.77 -16.52
CA ALA A 552 9.69 -16.94 -16.83
C ALA A 552 11.15 -16.54 -17.05
N PHE A 553 12.07 -17.45 -16.74
CA PHE A 553 13.49 -17.34 -17.08
C PHE A 553 13.64 -17.15 -18.58
N PHE A 554 14.58 -16.32 -19.02
CA PHE A 554 14.57 -15.85 -20.41
C PHE A 554 14.83 -16.96 -21.44
N LEU A 555 15.68 -17.97 -21.16
CA LEU A 555 15.88 -19.12 -22.05
C LEU A 555 14.71 -20.13 -22.00
N ALA A 556 13.82 -19.98 -21.02
CA ALA A 556 12.62 -20.79 -20.84
C ALA A 556 11.37 -20.18 -21.53
N ARG A 557 11.55 -19.08 -22.28
CA ARG A 557 10.50 -18.42 -23.09
C ARG A 557 10.40 -19.04 -24.49
N ASP A 558 9.43 -18.58 -25.27
CA ASP A 558 9.32 -18.86 -26.71
C ASP A 558 9.37 -20.36 -27.07
N GLY A 559 8.52 -21.17 -26.44
CA GLY A 559 8.50 -22.63 -26.65
C GLY A 559 9.50 -23.41 -25.80
N ALA A 560 10.43 -22.71 -25.13
CA ALA A 560 11.47 -23.27 -24.27
C ALA A 560 12.46 -24.20 -24.99
N ASP A 561 12.63 -24.04 -26.30
CA ASP A 561 13.54 -24.86 -27.11
C ASP A 561 14.98 -24.74 -26.60
N ALA A 562 15.44 -23.52 -26.33
CA ALA A 562 16.76 -23.26 -25.75
C ALA A 562 16.92 -23.96 -24.39
N TRP A 563 15.97 -23.78 -23.47
CA TRP A 563 15.99 -24.44 -22.17
C TRP A 563 16.06 -25.97 -22.28
N ARG A 564 15.18 -26.57 -23.09
CA ARG A 564 15.07 -28.03 -23.23
C ARG A 564 16.31 -28.67 -23.86
N ASN A 565 17.15 -27.89 -24.53
CA ASN A 565 18.43 -28.35 -25.08
C ASN A 565 19.61 -28.12 -24.15
N LEU A 566 19.45 -27.34 -23.07
CA LEU A 566 20.53 -27.05 -22.12
C LEU A 566 20.34 -27.80 -20.79
N PHE A 567 19.12 -28.09 -20.40
CA PHE A 567 18.80 -28.70 -19.12
C PHE A 567 18.23 -30.10 -19.30
N MET A 568 18.42 -30.97 -18.31
CA MET A 568 17.67 -32.21 -18.20
C MET A 568 16.25 -31.89 -17.70
N ARG A 569 15.27 -32.71 -18.09
CA ARG A 569 13.93 -32.59 -17.49
C ARG A 569 14.02 -32.71 -15.98
N GLN A 570 13.57 -31.68 -15.27
CA GLN A 570 13.72 -31.62 -13.83
C GLN A 570 12.75 -32.60 -13.16
N ILE A 571 13.21 -33.32 -12.14
CA ILE A 571 12.30 -34.12 -11.30
C ILE A 571 11.43 -33.15 -10.50
N GLY A 572 10.11 -33.32 -10.55
CA GLY A 572 9.16 -32.33 -10.02
C GLY A 572 8.72 -31.27 -11.03
N GLU A 573 9.22 -31.34 -12.26
CA GLU A 573 8.80 -30.46 -13.32
C GLU A 573 7.35 -30.70 -13.74
N ARG A 574 6.63 -29.61 -13.97
CA ARG A 574 5.25 -29.67 -14.44
C ARG A 574 5.13 -30.08 -15.89
N ALA A 575 4.27 -31.07 -16.14
CA ALA A 575 3.99 -31.60 -17.47
C ALA A 575 3.13 -30.66 -18.33
N ASP A 576 2.36 -29.77 -17.71
CA ASP A 576 1.46 -28.84 -18.39
C ASP A 576 2.14 -27.53 -18.81
N TRP A 577 3.49 -27.50 -18.89
CA TRP A 577 4.27 -26.36 -19.38
C TRP A 577 3.93 -26.09 -20.86
N PRO A 578 3.01 -25.16 -21.16
CA PRO A 578 2.60 -24.88 -22.52
C PRO A 578 3.78 -24.29 -23.26
N ALA A 579 3.94 -24.64 -24.53
CA ALA A 579 4.92 -24.02 -25.43
C ALA A 579 4.70 -22.49 -25.63
N SER A 580 3.77 -21.86 -24.90
CA SER A 580 3.39 -20.47 -25.02
C SER A 580 3.05 -19.77 -23.69
N SER A 581 3.43 -20.29 -22.51
CA SER A 581 3.01 -19.70 -21.23
C SER A 581 3.85 -18.53 -20.72
N ALA A 582 4.62 -17.86 -21.57
CA ALA A 582 5.03 -16.52 -21.20
C ALA A 582 3.79 -15.63 -21.39
N PRO A 583 3.24 -14.96 -20.35
CA PRO A 583 2.66 -13.67 -20.62
C PRO A 583 3.78 -12.91 -21.34
N ALA A 584 3.54 -12.52 -22.58
CA ALA A 584 4.36 -11.50 -23.21
C ALA A 584 4.24 -10.29 -22.28
N GLN A 585 5.18 -10.15 -21.35
CA GLN A 585 5.43 -8.87 -20.75
C GLN A 585 6.07 -8.10 -21.89
N GLU A 586 5.21 -7.50 -22.72
CA GLU A 586 5.59 -6.29 -23.42
C GLU A 586 6.34 -5.48 -22.36
N ALA A 587 7.63 -5.27 -22.61
CA ALA A 587 8.32 -4.19 -21.95
C ALA A 587 7.41 -3.00 -22.22
N GLY A 588 6.68 -2.55 -21.20
CA GLY A 588 5.85 -1.37 -21.28
C GLY A 588 6.80 -0.22 -21.53
N GLY A 589 7.18 -0.04 -22.80
CA GLY A 589 7.79 1.17 -23.28
C GLY A 589 6.91 2.32 -22.80
N PRO A 590 7.51 3.49 -22.54
CA PRO A 590 6.76 4.62 -22.00
C PRO A 590 5.50 4.80 -22.86
N PRO A 591 4.29 4.77 -22.27
CA PRO A 591 3.08 4.92 -23.06
C PRO A 591 3.18 6.29 -23.70
N ASP A 592 3.06 6.31 -25.02
CA ASP A 592 2.79 7.45 -25.90
C ASP A 592 3.21 8.82 -25.31
N ASP A 593 4.30 9.40 -25.81
CA ASP A 593 4.72 10.75 -25.39
C ASP A 593 3.83 11.88 -25.97
N THR A 594 2.77 11.55 -26.73
CA THR A 594 1.79 12.51 -27.22
C THR A 594 0.80 12.95 -26.13
N GLY A 595 0.15 14.10 -26.38
CA GLY A 595 -0.86 14.66 -25.48
C GLY A 595 -0.31 15.35 -24.21
N PHE A 596 1.00 15.33 -23.97
CA PHE A 596 1.63 16.09 -22.89
C PHE A 596 1.73 17.57 -23.22
N VAL A 597 1.29 18.41 -22.29
CA VAL A 597 1.35 19.86 -22.35
C VAL A 597 2.33 20.36 -21.30
N ARG A 598 3.32 21.15 -21.71
CA ARG A 598 4.35 21.68 -20.82
C ARG A 598 3.77 22.68 -19.80
N ILE A 599 4.14 22.50 -18.54
CA ILE A 599 3.90 23.33 -17.37
C ILE A 599 5.27 23.56 -16.71
N ASP A 600 6.00 24.53 -17.25
CA ASP A 600 7.39 24.84 -16.89
C ASP A 600 8.36 23.62 -16.94
N TRP A 601 8.87 23.17 -15.79
CA TRP A 601 9.70 21.97 -15.60
C TRP A 601 8.91 20.63 -15.63
N TRP A 602 7.58 20.67 -15.52
CA TRP A 602 6.70 19.53 -15.72
C TRP A 602 6.07 19.53 -17.11
N ALA A 603 5.63 18.37 -17.56
CA ALA A 603 4.62 18.25 -18.61
C ALA A 603 3.49 17.36 -18.09
N ALA A 604 2.24 17.74 -18.34
CA ALA A 604 1.09 16.99 -17.85
C ALA A 604 0.13 16.62 -18.97
N ARG A 605 -0.67 15.57 -18.76
CA ARG A 605 -1.83 15.22 -19.59
C ARG A 605 -2.96 14.70 -18.73
N VAL A 606 -4.19 14.82 -19.25
CA VAL A 606 -5.37 14.19 -18.65
C VAL A 606 -5.48 12.78 -19.19
N ASP A 607 -5.47 11.78 -18.30
CA ASP A 607 -5.62 10.38 -18.69
C ASP A 607 -7.08 9.91 -18.58
N LYS A 608 -7.81 10.40 -17.57
CA LYS A 608 -9.18 9.95 -17.31
C LYS A 608 -10.00 11.00 -16.55
N VAL A 609 -11.29 11.08 -16.86
CA VAL A 609 -12.30 11.82 -16.09
C VAL A 609 -13.42 10.86 -15.73
N GLU A 610 -13.85 10.83 -14.47
CA GLU A 610 -14.91 9.94 -14.01
C GLU A 610 -15.66 10.50 -12.79
N TYR A 611 -16.79 9.88 -12.44
CA TYR A 611 -17.44 10.12 -11.15
C TYR A 611 -16.76 9.29 -10.06
N ASP A 612 -16.49 9.92 -8.92
CA ASP A 612 -15.99 9.19 -7.74
C ASP A 612 -17.13 8.37 -7.12
N ASP A 613 -16.84 7.12 -6.81
CA ASP A 613 -17.74 6.04 -6.38
C ASP A 613 -18.49 6.28 -5.05
N GLY A 614 -18.19 7.38 -4.35
CA GLY A 614 -18.71 7.67 -3.02
C GLY A 614 -20.18 8.11 -2.96
N LYS A 615 -20.62 9.12 -3.74
CA LYS A 615 -21.96 9.76 -3.56
C LYS A 615 -22.51 10.48 -4.81
N GLY A 616 -21.90 10.31 -5.98
CA GLY A 616 -22.34 10.97 -7.23
C GLY A 616 -22.30 12.51 -7.18
N ARG A 617 -21.47 13.09 -6.31
CA ARG A 617 -21.25 14.55 -6.16
C ARG A 617 -19.85 15.00 -6.59
N ASN A 618 -18.96 14.04 -6.83
CA ASN A 618 -17.55 14.30 -7.08
C ASN A 618 -17.18 13.96 -8.52
N VAL A 619 -16.30 14.78 -9.09
CA VAL A 619 -15.61 14.47 -10.35
C VAL A 619 -14.15 14.18 -10.01
N ALA A 620 -13.66 13.04 -10.45
CA ALA A 620 -12.26 12.66 -10.36
C ALA A 620 -11.58 12.87 -11.71
N VAL A 621 -10.47 13.59 -11.71
CA VAL A 621 -9.61 13.81 -12.88
C VAL A 621 -8.25 13.17 -12.60
N THR A 622 -7.92 12.14 -13.36
CA THR A 622 -6.62 11.47 -13.30
C THR A 622 -5.69 12.08 -14.33
N MET A 623 -4.51 12.50 -13.90
CA MET A 623 -3.49 13.15 -14.72
C MET A 623 -2.13 12.53 -14.49
N THR A 624 -1.34 12.41 -15.56
CA THR A 624 0.06 12.00 -15.50
C THR A 624 0.96 13.20 -15.72
N PHE A 625 1.94 13.37 -14.82
CA PHE A 625 2.99 14.38 -14.88
C PHE A 625 4.30 13.71 -15.27
N ARG A 626 5.09 14.37 -16.11
CA ARG A 626 6.42 13.96 -16.57
C ARG A 626 7.42 15.08 -16.28
N ASN A 627 8.54 14.76 -15.64
CA ASN A 627 9.60 15.74 -15.44
C ASN A 627 10.31 15.99 -16.77
N ASP A 628 10.16 17.17 -17.36
CA ASP A 628 10.78 17.56 -18.63
C ASP A 628 12.00 18.47 -18.45
N SER A 629 12.42 18.71 -17.19
CA SER A 629 13.67 19.40 -16.87
C SER A 629 14.89 18.48 -16.98
N ASN A 630 16.07 19.07 -16.77
CA ASN A 630 17.33 18.32 -16.64
C ASN A 630 17.67 17.99 -15.17
N GLU A 631 16.85 18.41 -14.21
CA GLU A 631 17.07 18.24 -12.78
C GLU A 631 16.08 17.21 -12.20
N THR A 632 16.35 16.69 -11.01
CA THR A 632 15.44 15.77 -10.31
C THR A 632 14.47 16.55 -9.42
N HIS A 633 13.18 16.24 -9.48
CA HIS A 633 12.16 16.95 -8.69
C HIS A 633 11.25 15.99 -7.94
N SER A 634 11.02 16.27 -6.65
CA SER A 634 10.02 15.56 -5.85
C SER A 634 8.64 16.15 -6.15
N PHE A 635 7.62 15.29 -6.24
CA PHE A 635 6.26 15.74 -6.52
C PHE A 635 5.49 16.10 -5.24
N SER A 636 5.92 15.61 -4.08
CA SER A 636 5.23 15.81 -2.80
C SER A 636 6.16 16.15 -1.64
N ASP A 637 7.18 16.97 -1.90
CA ASP A 637 8.06 17.45 -0.84
C ASP A 637 7.28 18.04 0.33
N LYS A 638 7.67 17.67 1.56
CA LYS A 638 6.98 18.03 2.81
C LYS A 638 6.85 19.53 3.07
N ILE A 639 7.50 20.36 2.24
CA ILE A 639 7.64 21.81 2.40
C ILE A 639 6.74 22.59 1.41
N ALA A 640 6.39 22.03 0.25
CA ALA A 640 5.48 22.64 -0.73
C ALA A 640 4.96 21.61 -1.76
N LYS A 641 3.68 21.72 -2.15
CA LYS A 641 3.18 21.00 -3.33
C LYS A 641 3.59 21.77 -4.59
N PRO A 642 4.15 21.12 -5.63
CA PRO A 642 4.63 21.82 -6.83
C PRO A 642 3.49 22.27 -7.75
N VAL A 643 2.29 21.72 -7.59
CA VAL A 643 1.12 22.05 -8.40
C VAL A 643 -0.16 22.15 -7.58
N ARG A 644 -1.03 23.06 -8.00
CA ARG A 644 -2.40 23.26 -7.55
C ARG A 644 -3.34 23.00 -8.72
N ALA A 645 -4.33 22.14 -8.52
CA ALA A 645 -5.38 21.91 -9.52
C ALA A 645 -6.64 22.71 -9.19
N LEU A 646 -7.32 23.25 -10.21
CA LEU A 646 -8.64 23.87 -10.11
C LEU A 646 -9.55 23.30 -11.21
N LEU A 647 -10.73 22.82 -10.87
CA LEU A 647 -11.72 22.37 -11.85
C LEU A 647 -12.61 23.54 -12.26
N ASN A 648 -12.70 23.83 -13.55
CA ASN A 648 -13.58 24.85 -14.10
C ASN A 648 -14.96 24.22 -14.40
N ALA A 649 -15.98 24.67 -13.68
CA ALA A 649 -17.36 24.23 -13.78
C ALA A 649 -18.29 25.45 -13.92
N GLY A 650 -18.74 25.73 -15.15
CA GLY A 650 -19.39 27.00 -15.49
C GLY A 650 -18.46 28.19 -15.18
N ASP A 651 -18.98 29.24 -14.53
CA ASP A 651 -18.19 30.40 -14.12
C ASP A 651 -17.43 30.20 -12.79
N THR A 652 -17.43 28.98 -12.24
CA THR A 652 -16.83 28.69 -10.92
C THR A 652 -15.58 27.83 -11.06
N ARG A 653 -14.55 28.17 -10.27
CA ARG A 653 -13.33 27.36 -10.07
C ARG A 653 -13.39 26.63 -8.75
N LEU A 654 -13.24 25.30 -8.79
CA LEU A 654 -13.33 24.43 -7.62
C LEU A 654 -11.96 23.86 -7.28
N SER A 655 -11.58 23.92 -6.01
CA SER A 655 -10.37 23.25 -5.52
C SER A 655 -10.67 21.76 -5.25
N PRO A 656 -9.68 20.86 -5.40
CA PRO A 656 -9.88 19.46 -5.11
C PRO A 656 -10.12 19.27 -3.61
N VAL A 657 -11.10 18.44 -3.27
CA VAL A 657 -11.34 17.99 -1.90
C VAL A 657 -10.38 16.88 -1.49
N ARG A 658 -9.85 16.14 -2.47
CA ARG A 658 -8.85 15.09 -2.25
C ARG A 658 -7.90 15.00 -3.44
N MET A 659 -6.66 14.63 -3.17
CA MET A 659 -5.63 14.37 -4.16
C MET A 659 -5.00 13.04 -3.77
N ASP A 660 -5.15 12.04 -4.64
CA ASP A 660 -4.66 10.68 -4.43
C ASP A 660 -3.50 10.42 -5.41
N TYR A 661 -2.45 9.76 -4.93
CA TYR A 661 -1.39 9.26 -5.81
C TYR A 661 -1.81 7.88 -6.31
N LEU A 662 -1.77 7.68 -7.62
CA LEU A 662 -2.09 6.38 -8.21
C LEU A 662 -0.82 5.57 -8.44
N ASN A 663 -0.99 4.25 -8.50
CA ASN A 663 0.08 3.28 -8.65
C ASN A 663 1.10 3.30 -7.51
N THR A 664 0.72 3.70 -6.28
CA THR A 664 1.62 3.73 -5.11
C THR A 664 2.15 2.36 -4.69
N ASP A 665 1.63 1.28 -5.26
CA ASP A 665 2.18 -0.06 -5.12
C ASP A 665 3.40 -0.22 -6.02
N GLU A 666 4.57 0.03 -5.44
CA GLU A 666 5.86 -0.04 -6.15
C GLU A 666 6.12 -1.39 -6.80
N ALA A 667 5.56 -2.48 -6.25
CA ALA A 667 5.67 -3.82 -6.84
C ALA A 667 4.98 -3.92 -8.21
N ARG A 668 4.10 -2.97 -8.55
CA ARG A 668 3.32 -2.94 -9.79
C ARG A 668 3.57 -1.68 -10.60
N MET A 669 4.46 -0.79 -10.16
CA MET A 669 4.82 0.42 -10.91
C MET A 669 5.65 0.07 -12.16
N PRO A 670 5.33 0.63 -13.33
CA PRO A 670 6.22 0.61 -14.47
C PRO A 670 7.55 1.31 -14.14
N ALA A 671 8.67 0.88 -14.73
CA ALA A 671 10.01 1.42 -14.44
C ALA A 671 10.20 2.93 -14.70
N TRP A 672 9.27 3.55 -15.43
CA TRP A 672 9.25 4.99 -15.70
C TRP A 672 8.33 5.80 -14.76
N HIS A 673 7.65 5.14 -13.81
CA HIS A 673 6.72 5.72 -12.85
C HIS A 673 7.36 5.78 -11.45
N TYR A 674 7.18 6.89 -10.74
CA TYR A 674 7.88 7.19 -9.49
C TYR A 674 6.90 7.48 -8.34
N PRO A 675 7.25 7.08 -7.10
CA PRO A 675 6.51 7.50 -5.92
C PRO A 675 6.52 9.02 -5.76
N PRO A 676 5.46 9.61 -5.20
CA PRO A 676 5.34 11.07 -5.03
C PRO A 676 6.43 11.71 -4.20
N THR A 677 6.98 10.98 -3.23
CA THR A 677 8.01 11.45 -2.30
C THR A 677 9.44 11.21 -2.81
N SER A 678 9.60 10.56 -3.95
CA SER A 678 10.93 10.26 -4.51
C SER A 678 11.38 11.36 -5.47
N PRO A 679 12.69 11.64 -5.56
CA PRO A 679 13.23 12.48 -6.63
C PRO A 679 12.89 11.86 -8.00
N ILE A 680 12.06 12.54 -8.78
CA ILE A 680 11.65 12.10 -10.11
C ILE A 680 12.71 12.58 -11.12
N PRO A 681 13.47 11.69 -11.77
CA PRO A 681 14.49 12.07 -12.73
C PRO A 681 13.88 12.58 -14.05
N ARG A 682 14.72 13.12 -14.93
CA ARG A 682 14.30 13.53 -16.27
C ARG A 682 13.54 12.41 -16.98
N LYS A 683 12.38 12.75 -17.55
CA LYS A 683 11.39 11.85 -18.16
C LYS A 683 10.70 10.86 -17.22
N GLY A 684 11.03 10.87 -15.93
CA GLY A 684 10.27 10.16 -14.91
C GLY A 684 8.84 10.70 -14.80
N ARG A 685 7.90 9.82 -14.48
CA ARG A 685 6.47 10.15 -14.45
C ARG A 685 5.82 9.86 -13.11
N ILE A 686 4.71 10.53 -12.84
CA ILE A 686 3.83 10.25 -11.71
C ILE A 686 2.37 10.47 -12.12
N THR A 687 1.47 9.65 -11.59
CA THR A 687 0.03 9.76 -11.85
C THR A 687 -0.69 10.18 -10.59
N VAL A 688 -1.52 11.20 -10.72
CA VAL A 688 -2.26 11.84 -9.64
C VAL A 688 -3.74 11.87 -10.00
N ARG A 689 -4.59 11.54 -9.04
CA ARG A 689 -6.05 11.63 -9.14
C ARG A 689 -6.55 12.76 -8.26
N PHE A 690 -7.05 13.82 -8.90
CA PHE A 690 -7.68 14.95 -8.22
C PHE A 690 -9.18 14.73 -8.12
N VAL A 691 -9.74 14.81 -6.93
CA VAL A 691 -11.18 14.65 -6.67
C VAL A 691 -11.75 16.00 -6.26
N PHE A 692 -12.77 16.46 -6.98
CA PHE A 692 -13.45 17.74 -6.76
C PHE A 692 -14.90 17.51 -6.34
N ASP A 693 -15.37 18.16 -5.28
CA ASP A 693 -16.81 18.22 -4.98
C ASP A 693 -17.45 19.29 -5.87
N VAL A 694 -18.18 18.84 -6.88
CA VAL A 694 -18.88 19.71 -7.81
C VAL A 694 -20.33 19.96 -7.39
N GLY A 695 -20.75 19.43 -6.24
CA GLY A 695 -22.08 19.61 -5.69
C GLY A 695 -23.14 18.80 -6.43
N GLU A 696 -24.22 19.48 -6.83
CA GLU A 696 -25.37 18.85 -7.48
C GLU A 696 -25.04 18.29 -8.88
N SER A 697 -25.78 17.26 -9.31
CA SER A 697 -25.59 16.59 -10.61
C SER A 697 -25.73 17.51 -11.83
N VAL A 698 -26.40 18.67 -11.67
CA VAL A 698 -26.48 19.69 -12.72
C VAL A 698 -25.13 20.39 -12.96
N ARG A 699 -24.37 20.69 -11.88
CA ARG A 699 -23.05 21.32 -12.00
C ARG A 699 -22.00 20.41 -12.60
N GLN A 700 -22.16 19.09 -12.48
CA GLN A 700 -21.30 18.10 -13.15
C GLN A 700 -21.30 18.28 -14.67
N ARG A 701 -22.42 18.69 -15.27
CA ARG A 701 -22.56 18.92 -16.71
C ARG A 701 -21.89 20.21 -17.19
N THR A 702 -21.48 21.07 -16.25
CA THR A 702 -20.80 22.35 -16.55
C THR A 702 -19.29 22.26 -16.46
N VAL A 703 -18.75 21.09 -16.06
CA VAL A 703 -17.30 20.83 -16.05
C VAL A 703 -16.79 20.80 -17.49
N HIS A 704 -15.80 21.63 -17.80
CA HIS A 704 -15.26 21.73 -19.16
C HIS A 704 -13.72 21.77 -19.23
N SER A 705 -13.04 22.09 -18.13
CA SER A 705 -11.57 22.02 -18.08
C SER A 705 -11.06 21.86 -16.65
N VAL A 706 -9.82 21.38 -16.51
CA VAL A 706 -9.03 21.49 -15.27
C VAL A 706 -7.84 22.41 -15.53
N SER A 707 -7.66 23.40 -14.66
CA SER A 707 -6.48 24.26 -14.65
C SER A 707 -5.45 23.69 -13.70
N ILE A 708 -4.22 23.51 -14.19
CA ILE A 708 -3.07 23.20 -13.34
C ILE A 708 -2.23 24.45 -13.22
N ILE A 709 -2.04 24.89 -11.98
CA ILE A 709 -1.27 26.07 -11.59
C ILE A 709 -0.02 25.56 -10.88
N GLU A 710 1.14 25.96 -11.36
CA GLU A 710 2.39 25.65 -10.70
C GLU A 710 2.58 26.51 -9.45
N GLN A 711 3.28 25.97 -8.44
CA GLN A 711 3.58 26.70 -7.22
C GLN A 711 5.09 26.69 -6.96
N HIS A 712 5.69 27.88 -6.85
CA HIS A 712 7.09 28.04 -6.47
C HIS A 712 7.22 28.56 -5.04
N PRO A 713 8.24 28.16 -4.28
CA PRO A 713 8.58 28.84 -3.05
C PRO A 713 8.94 30.31 -3.33
N ARG A 714 8.38 31.24 -2.55
CA ARG A 714 8.57 32.69 -2.69
C ARG A 714 10.04 33.11 -2.56
N SER A 715 10.83 32.34 -1.81
CA SER A 715 12.27 32.52 -1.60
C SER A 715 12.89 31.24 -1.05
N ALA A 716 14.17 30.99 -1.34
CA ALA A 716 14.95 29.92 -0.73
C ALA A 716 15.00 29.98 0.81
N LEU A 717 14.82 31.17 1.39
CA LEU A 717 14.82 31.39 2.85
C LEU A 717 13.45 31.15 3.51
N THR A 718 12.36 31.15 2.74
CA THR A 718 11.00 30.92 3.26
C THR A 718 10.23 29.93 2.36
N PRO A 719 10.70 28.68 2.24
CA PRO A 719 10.17 27.72 1.26
C PRO A 719 8.72 27.29 1.54
N ALA A 720 8.20 27.55 2.76
CA ALA A 720 6.81 27.26 3.13
C ALA A 720 5.78 28.26 2.55
N VAL A 721 6.22 29.43 2.05
CA VAL A 721 5.33 30.41 1.42
C VAL A 721 5.42 30.21 -0.09
N VAL A 722 4.35 29.70 -0.70
CA VAL A 722 4.30 29.46 -2.15
C VAL A 722 3.62 30.60 -2.91
N THR A 723 4.07 30.87 -4.12
CA THR A 723 3.43 31.78 -5.08
C THR A 723 3.00 31.00 -6.31
N ASP A 724 1.78 31.26 -6.76
CA ASP A 724 1.23 30.69 -8.00
C ASP A 724 2.02 31.24 -9.20
N ALA A 725 2.41 30.35 -10.11
CA ALA A 725 3.17 30.63 -11.31
C ALA A 725 2.29 30.44 -12.56
N GLY A 726 2.86 29.91 -13.64
CA GLY A 726 2.12 29.62 -14.87
C GLY A 726 0.92 28.71 -14.63
N ALA A 727 -0.20 29.01 -15.29
CA ALA A 727 -1.40 28.19 -15.29
C ALA A 727 -1.64 27.59 -16.67
N LYS A 728 -2.04 26.31 -16.73
CA LYS A 728 -2.42 25.65 -17.98
C LYS A 728 -3.76 24.96 -17.84
N ASP A 729 -4.66 25.26 -18.79
CA ASP A 729 -5.97 24.65 -18.88
C ASP A 729 -5.93 23.41 -19.77
N PHE A 730 -6.50 22.33 -19.25
CA PHE A 730 -6.69 21.07 -19.94
C PHE A 730 -8.18 20.89 -20.20
N PRO A 731 -8.64 20.91 -21.47
CA PRO A 731 -10.03 20.64 -21.79
C PRO A 731 -10.38 19.22 -21.31
N LEU A 732 -11.58 19.09 -20.73
CA LEU A 732 -12.11 17.80 -20.31
C LEU A 732 -13.24 17.40 -21.24
N ASP A 733 -13.26 16.13 -21.63
CA ASP A 733 -14.41 15.55 -22.31
C ASP A 733 -15.62 15.59 -21.36
N ARG A 734 -16.81 15.88 -21.91
CA ARG A 734 -18.04 15.90 -21.12
C ARG A 734 -18.30 14.53 -20.50
N LEU A 735 -18.55 14.53 -19.20
CA LEU A 735 -18.92 13.33 -18.46
C LEU A 735 -20.45 13.19 -18.45
N ASN A 736 -20.97 12.09 -19.00
CA ASN A 736 -22.40 11.78 -19.00
C ASN A 736 -22.82 11.16 -17.66
N LEU A 737 -24.11 11.28 -17.30
CA LEU A 737 -24.67 10.77 -16.02
C LEU A 737 -24.44 9.28 -15.77
N ASP A 738 -24.27 8.48 -16.83
CA ASP A 738 -23.99 7.05 -16.74
C ASP A 738 -22.49 6.74 -16.50
N GLY A 739 -21.66 7.78 -16.39
CA GLY A 739 -20.22 7.68 -16.20
C GLY A 739 -19.44 7.49 -17.49
N SER A 740 -20.07 7.58 -18.67
CA SER A 740 -19.37 7.55 -19.96
C SER A 740 -18.73 8.91 -20.28
N VAL A 741 -17.57 8.87 -20.91
CA VAL A 741 -16.80 10.05 -21.36
C VAL A 741 -17.09 10.30 -22.84
N GLY A 742 -17.36 11.55 -23.23
CA GLY A 742 -17.61 11.94 -24.61
C GLY A 742 -19.10 12.20 -24.92
N VAL A 743 -19.43 12.53 -26.16
CA VAL A 743 -20.82 12.82 -26.56
C VAL A 743 -21.58 11.51 -26.75
N LYS A 744 -22.31 11.04 -25.72
CA LYS A 744 -23.19 9.87 -25.88
C LYS A 744 -24.48 10.30 -26.58
N PRO A 745 -24.98 9.59 -27.61
CA PRO A 745 -26.30 9.87 -28.17
C PRO A 745 -27.33 9.53 -27.10
N ALA A 746 -28.14 10.51 -26.68
CA ALA A 746 -29.27 10.24 -25.79
C ALA A 746 -30.24 9.28 -26.50
N PRO A 747 -30.90 8.34 -25.79
CA PRO A 747 -32.03 7.61 -26.35
C PRO A 747 -33.05 8.63 -26.87
N THR A 748 -33.50 8.48 -28.11
CA THR A 748 -34.49 9.37 -28.72
C THR A 748 -35.80 9.27 -27.95
N LEU A 749 -35.98 10.18 -27.00
CA LEU A 749 -37.27 10.40 -26.35
C LEU A 749 -38.28 10.87 -27.40
N PRO A 750 -39.57 10.50 -27.25
CA PRO A 750 -40.62 11.13 -28.04
C PRO A 750 -40.54 12.66 -27.89
N PRO A 751 -41.01 13.45 -28.87
CA PRO A 751 -41.09 14.89 -28.69
C PRO A 751 -41.97 15.23 -27.48
N VAL A 752 -41.57 16.27 -26.75
CA VAL A 752 -42.38 16.85 -25.66
C VAL A 752 -43.67 17.38 -26.27
N SER A 753 -44.81 16.97 -25.71
CA SER A 753 -46.11 17.50 -26.10
C SER A 753 -46.23 18.95 -25.63
N THR A 754 -46.72 19.82 -26.50
CA THR A 754 -47.03 21.22 -26.17
C THR A 754 -48.49 21.40 -25.73
N ASP A 755 -49.23 20.31 -25.51
CA ASP A 755 -50.64 20.36 -25.09
C ASP A 755 -50.76 20.74 -23.59
N LEU A 756 -50.76 22.06 -23.35
CA LEU A 756 -50.92 22.63 -22.02
C LEU A 756 -52.29 22.35 -21.41
N GLU A 757 -53.34 22.20 -22.21
CA GLU A 757 -54.70 21.91 -21.73
C GLU A 757 -54.79 20.48 -21.21
N GLN A 758 -54.14 19.54 -21.89
CA GLN A 758 -53.97 18.18 -21.37
C GLN A 758 -53.16 18.17 -20.07
N LEU A 759 -52.11 18.99 -19.96
CA LEU A 759 -51.31 19.09 -18.73
C LEU A 759 -52.11 19.65 -17.55
N LYS A 760 -52.93 20.68 -17.79
CA LYS A 760 -53.80 21.32 -16.78
C LYS A 760 -54.82 20.35 -16.18
N LYS A 761 -55.28 19.36 -16.96
CA LYS A 761 -56.18 18.30 -16.45
C LYS A 761 -55.60 17.52 -15.27
N TYR A 762 -54.27 17.47 -15.15
CA TYR A 762 -53.56 16.76 -14.09
C TYR A 762 -53.22 17.63 -12.87
N GLU A 763 -53.59 18.92 -12.88
CA GLU A 763 -53.47 19.77 -11.68
C GLU A 763 -54.36 19.24 -10.56
N GLY A 764 -53.97 19.45 -9.31
CA GLY A 764 -54.77 19.05 -8.15
C GLY A 764 -53.94 18.51 -7.00
N ARG A 765 -54.62 18.08 -5.93
CA ARG A 765 -54.00 17.49 -4.75
C ARG A 765 -54.07 15.97 -4.82
N TYR A 766 -52.92 15.33 -4.68
CA TYR A 766 -52.80 13.88 -4.77
C TYR A 766 -52.18 13.33 -3.49
N ARG A 767 -52.85 12.38 -2.84
CA ARG A 767 -52.26 11.57 -1.78
C ARG A 767 -51.41 10.48 -2.41
N THR A 768 -50.11 10.53 -2.20
CA THR A 768 -49.16 9.57 -2.77
C THR A 768 -49.15 8.27 -1.99
N ASN A 769 -48.63 7.19 -2.58
CA ASN A 769 -48.34 5.94 -1.87
C ASN A 769 -47.27 6.08 -0.78
N ARG A 770 -46.64 7.26 -0.65
CA ARG A 770 -45.70 7.62 0.41
C ARG A 770 -46.35 8.41 1.57
N GLY A 771 -47.67 8.58 1.52
CA GLY A 771 -48.46 9.19 2.60
C GLY A 771 -48.44 10.72 2.61
N THR A 772 -47.80 11.36 1.62
CA THR A 772 -47.78 12.81 1.43
C THR A 772 -48.97 13.27 0.60
N ILE A 773 -49.33 14.55 0.71
CA ILE A 773 -50.26 15.21 -0.21
C ILE A 773 -49.45 16.18 -1.07
N ILE A 774 -49.26 15.84 -2.35
CA ILE A 774 -48.59 16.71 -3.32
C ILE A 774 -49.62 17.55 -4.05
N LYS A 775 -49.37 18.87 -4.16
CA LYS A 775 -50.17 19.77 -5.00
C LYS A 775 -49.44 19.95 -6.32
N LEU A 776 -50.03 19.46 -7.41
CA LEU A 776 -49.51 19.59 -8.77
C LEU A 776 -50.13 20.80 -9.46
N ALA A 777 -49.30 21.62 -10.10
CA ALA A 777 -49.67 22.81 -10.86
C ALA A 777 -48.78 22.94 -12.11
N VAL A 778 -49.30 23.49 -13.19
CA VAL A 778 -48.53 23.77 -14.40
C VAL A 778 -47.72 25.04 -14.22
N VAL A 779 -46.40 24.94 -14.32
CA VAL A 779 -45.46 26.07 -14.26
C VAL A 779 -44.49 25.92 -15.42
N ASP A 780 -44.39 26.95 -16.27
CA ASP A 780 -43.49 26.99 -17.44
C ASP A 780 -43.61 25.77 -18.39
N GLY A 781 -44.83 25.25 -18.55
CA GLY A 781 -45.12 24.09 -19.39
C GLY A 781 -44.74 22.74 -18.77
N GLU A 782 -44.42 22.71 -17.48
CA GLU A 782 -44.12 21.51 -16.69
C GLU A 782 -45.15 21.35 -15.57
N LEU A 783 -45.52 20.10 -15.26
CA LEU A 783 -46.32 19.79 -14.09
C LEU A 783 -45.39 19.73 -12.88
N THR A 784 -45.47 20.75 -12.02
CA THR A 784 -44.62 20.91 -10.84
C THR A 784 -45.44 20.70 -9.58
N GLY A 785 -44.86 20.09 -8.55
CA GLY A 785 -45.51 20.05 -7.24
C GLY A 785 -44.56 19.83 -6.08
N GLU A 786 -45.02 20.24 -4.91
CA GLU A 786 -44.30 20.11 -3.64
C GLU A 786 -45.21 19.49 -2.58
N ALA A 787 -44.66 18.60 -1.75
CA ALA A 787 -45.39 17.93 -0.67
C ALA A 787 -44.64 18.07 0.67
N MET A 788 -45.35 18.51 1.71
CA MET A 788 -44.82 18.65 3.07
C MET A 788 -45.35 17.55 4.00
N THR A 789 -44.58 17.19 5.03
CA THR A 789 -45.02 16.34 6.15
C THR A 789 -45.03 17.14 7.45
N VAL A 790 -45.94 16.79 8.37
CA VAL A 790 -46.17 17.51 9.64
C VAL A 790 -44.90 17.64 10.51
N ASP A 791 -43.96 16.71 10.36
CA ASP A 791 -42.78 16.62 11.23
C ASP A 791 -41.49 17.24 10.65
N TYR A 792 -41.52 17.83 9.45
CA TYR A 792 -40.29 18.31 8.78
C TYR A 792 -40.42 19.73 8.17
N PRO A 793 -39.45 20.63 8.42
CA PRO A 793 -39.46 22.01 7.91
C PRO A 793 -39.11 22.15 6.41
N THR A 794 -38.86 21.05 5.70
CA THR A 794 -38.53 21.04 4.26
C THR A 794 -39.47 20.11 3.50
N PRO A 795 -39.86 20.43 2.24
CA PRO A 795 -40.68 19.55 1.42
C PRO A 795 -40.07 18.15 1.33
N LYS A 796 -40.88 17.13 1.65
CA LYS A 796 -40.47 15.72 1.58
C LYS A 796 -40.37 15.27 0.12
N GLU A 797 -41.20 15.83 -0.76
CA GLU A 797 -41.20 15.53 -2.20
C GLU A 797 -41.30 16.82 -3.01
N MET A 798 -40.52 16.92 -4.09
CA MET A 798 -40.67 17.94 -5.12
C MET A 798 -40.57 17.29 -6.49
N VAL A 799 -41.52 17.57 -7.37
CA VAL A 799 -41.67 16.90 -8.66
C VAL A 799 -41.73 17.95 -9.78
N LYS A 800 -41.06 17.68 -10.91
CA LYS A 800 -41.17 18.44 -12.16
C LYS A 800 -41.26 17.48 -13.34
N LEU A 801 -42.37 17.52 -14.08
CA LEU A 801 -42.66 16.56 -15.16
C LEU A 801 -43.06 17.25 -16.45
N LYS A 802 -42.56 16.76 -17.58
CA LYS A 802 -43.00 17.13 -18.93
C LYS A 802 -43.89 16.06 -19.52
N LEU A 803 -44.92 16.46 -20.25
CA LEU A 803 -45.74 15.55 -21.03
C LEU A 803 -45.06 15.22 -22.36
N TYR A 804 -45.01 13.94 -22.70
CA TYR A 804 -44.45 13.44 -23.94
C TYR A 804 -45.56 13.00 -24.89
N ALA A 805 -45.28 12.96 -26.20
CA ALA A 805 -46.25 12.59 -27.23
C ALA A 805 -46.88 11.18 -27.03
N ASP A 806 -46.25 10.30 -26.24
CA ASP A 806 -46.78 8.99 -25.88
C ASP A 806 -47.69 9.01 -24.64
N GLY A 807 -48.04 10.19 -24.13
CA GLY A 807 -48.94 10.41 -23.00
C GLY A 807 -48.32 10.13 -21.63
N ALA A 808 -47.02 9.82 -21.56
CA ALA A 808 -46.30 9.72 -20.29
C ALA A 808 -45.82 11.10 -19.82
N LEU A 809 -45.81 11.29 -18.51
CA LEU A 809 -45.13 12.42 -17.88
C LEU A 809 -43.78 11.95 -17.34
N ARG A 810 -42.69 12.56 -17.85
CA ARG A 810 -41.31 12.22 -17.44
C ARG A 810 -40.58 13.44 -16.90
N GLY A 811 -39.79 13.26 -15.85
CA GLY A 811 -38.95 14.33 -15.30
C GLY A 811 -38.40 14.01 -13.92
N ALA A 812 -37.84 15.02 -13.26
CA ALA A 812 -37.11 14.83 -12.01
C ALA A 812 -38.04 14.89 -10.79
N MET A 813 -37.84 13.95 -9.86
CA MET A 813 -38.40 14.01 -8.51
C MET A 813 -37.25 14.08 -7.49
N ARG A 814 -37.33 15.03 -6.56
CA ARG A 814 -36.47 15.09 -5.37
C ARG A 814 -37.23 14.59 -4.16
N GLU A 815 -36.70 13.58 -3.48
CA GLU A 815 -37.19 13.13 -2.18
C GLU A 815 -36.20 13.52 -1.07
N THR A 816 -36.74 13.96 0.08
CA THR A 816 -35.98 14.22 1.30
C THR A 816 -36.24 13.10 2.32
N ASN A 817 -35.24 12.26 2.61
CA ASN A 817 -35.36 11.11 3.52
C ASN A 817 -34.84 11.39 4.95
N GLY A 818 -34.49 12.65 5.26
CA GLY A 818 -33.99 13.09 6.57
C GLY A 818 -33.16 14.38 6.45
N PRO A 819 -32.59 14.89 7.56
CA PRO A 819 -31.76 16.11 7.55
C PRO A 819 -30.53 15.93 6.64
N GLY A 820 -30.55 16.57 5.47
CA GLY A 820 -29.39 16.64 4.56
C GLY A 820 -29.21 15.48 3.57
N LEU A 821 -30.15 14.52 3.50
CA LEU A 821 -30.13 13.44 2.51
C LEU A 821 -31.25 13.62 1.48
N TYR A 822 -30.86 13.93 0.24
CA TYR A 822 -31.76 14.04 -0.92
C TYR A 822 -31.51 12.88 -1.88
N ALA A 823 -32.58 12.26 -2.37
CA ALA A 823 -32.52 11.33 -3.48
C ALA A 823 -33.22 11.95 -4.69
N TRP A 824 -32.58 11.86 -5.86
CA TRP A 824 -33.20 12.25 -7.12
C TRP A 824 -33.64 10.99 -7.87
N LEU A 825 -34.85 11.04 -8.41
CA LEU A 825 -35.40 10.00 -9.26
C LEU A 825 -35.75 10.59 -10.63
N ASP A 826 -35.40 9.86 -11.68
CA ASP A 826 -36.03 10.04 -12.98
C ASP A 826 -37.37 9.32 -12.93
N LEU A 827 -38.44 10.11 -12.89
CA LEU A 827 -39.81 9.66 -12.69
C LEU A 827 -40.53 9.57 -14.04
N GLU A 828 -41.13 8.42 -14.34
CA GLU A 828 -42.08 8.24 -15.44
C GLU A 828 -43.43 7.82 -14.87
N VAL A 829 -44.46 8.66 -15.02
CA VAL A 829 -45.82 8.40 -14.54
C VAL A 829 -46.86 8.56 -15.65
N ARG A 830 -47.95 7.81 -15.51
CA ARG A 830 -49.15 7.92 -16.34
C ARG A 830 -50.36 8.17 -15.44
N PHE A 831 -51.13 9.18 -15.79
CA PHE A 831 -52.39 9.50 -15.12
C PHE A 831 -53.53 8.65 -15.67
N ALA A 832 -54.47 8.29 -14.81
CA ALA A 832 -55.75 7.75 -15.24
C ALA A 832 -56.47 8.75 -16.17
N PRO A 833 -57.28 8.29 -17.14
CA PRO A 833 -57.96 9.19 -18.09
C PRO A 833 -58.84 10.26 -17.43
N ASP A 834 -59.35 10.02 -16.23
CA ASP A 834 -60.16 10.96 -15.43
C ASP A 834 -59.33 11.80 -14.44
N ALA A 835 -58.00 11.66 -14.46
CA ALA A 835 -57.04 12.27 -13.52
C ALA A 835 -57.30 11.96 -12.04
N SER A 836 -58.10 10.93 -11.73
CA SER A 836 -58.39 10.50 -10.35
C SER A 836 -57.17 9.89 -9.65
N SER A 837 -56.20 9.40 -10.42
CA SER A 837 -54.96 8.81 -9.91
C SER A 837 -53.85 8.83 -10.95
N PHE A 838 -52.62 8.57 -10.52
CA PHE A 838 -51.48 8.27 -11.40
C PHE A 838 -50.68 7.09 -10.87
N THR A 839 -49.98 6.39 -11.76
CA THR A 839 -49.04 5.31 -11.45
C THR A 839 -47.80 5.41 -12.34
N GLY A 840 -46.66 4.94 -11.84
CA GLY A 840 -45.40 5.03 -12.56
C GLY A 840 -44.24 4.42 -11.80
N GLN A 841 -43.05 4.62 -12.34
CA GLN A 841 -41.80 4.15 -11.74
C GLN A 841 -40.78 5.28 -11.67
N GLY A 842 -40.01 5.31 -10.57
CA GLY A 842 -38.86 6.19 -10.40
C GLY A 842 -37.56 5.38 -10.35
N VAL A 843 -36.55 5.79 -11.10
CA VAL A 843 -35.20 5.21 -11.05
C VAL A 843 -34.27 6.20 -10.37
N TYR A 844 -33.54 5.77 -9.35
CA TYR A 844 -32.59 6.63 -8.64
C TYR A 844 -31.44 7.03 -9.55
N THR A 845 -31.20 8.35 -9.69
CA THR A 845 -30.17 8.87 -10.60
C THR A 845 -28.74 8.59 -10.13
N THR A 846 -28.55 8.15 -8.88
CA THR A 846 -27.23 7.92 -8.26
C THR A 846 -26.91 6.45 -8.00
N ALA A 847 -27.84 5.51 -8.22
CA ALA A 847 -27.66 4.10 -7.87
C ALA A 847 -27.56 3.23 -9.13
N LYS A 848 -26.36 2.73 -9.44
CA LYS A 848 -26.06 1.90 -10.63
C LYS A 848 -26.85 0.59 -10.73
N THR A 849 -27.55 0.15 -9.67
CA THR A 849 -28.18 -1.20 -9.61
C THR A 849 -29.54 -1.25 -8.90
N SER A 850 -30.16 -0.11 -8.58
CA SER A 850 -31.45 -0.15 -7.86
C SER A 850 -32.62 -0.43 -8.81
N PRO A 851 -33.50 -1.41 -8.49
CA PRO A 851 -34.68 -1.66 -9.29
C PRO A 851 -35.63 -0.45 -9.29
N PRO A 852 -36.39 -0.21 -10.39
CA PRO A 852 -37.35 0.88 -10.46
C PRO A 852 -38.36 0.81 -9.30
N THR A 853 -38.57 1.92 -8.61
CA THR A 853 -39.50 2.00 -7.47
C THR A 853 -40.87 2.47 -7.93
N ALA A 854 -41.93 1.74 -7.57
CA ALA A 854 -43.28 2.14 -7.91
C ALA A 854 -43.69 3.45 -7.21
N TYR A 855 -44.29 4.36 -7.98
CA TYR A 855 -44.80 5.63 -7.49
C TYR A 855 -46.24 5.82 -7.95
N SER A 856 -47.14 6.17 -7.03
CA SER A 856 -48.55 6.37 -7.36
C SER A 856 -49.21 7.41 -6.46
N GLY A 857 -50.31 7.98 -6.92
CA GLY A 857 -51.10 8.94 -6.15
C GLY A 857 -52.57 8.90 -6.49
N LYS A 858 -53.42 9.20 -5.51
CA LYS A 858 -54.88 9.31 -5.66
C LYS A 858 -55.33 10.74 -5.35
N ARG A 859 -56.18 11.31 -6.19
CA ARG A 859 -56.70 12.67 -6.03
C ARG A 859 -57.54 12.76 -4.76
N VAL A 860 -57.33 13.80 -3.96
CA VAL A 860 -58.12 14.11 -2.76
C VAL A 860 -59.03 15.30 -3.04
N ALA A 861 -60.27 15.24 -2.52
CA ALA A 861 -61.25 16.32 -2.71
C ALA A 861 -60.76 17.61 -2.03
N ASP A 862 -60.77 18.72 -2.76
CA ASP A 862 -60.52 20.04 -2.20
C ASP A 862 -61.72 20.45 -1.33
N THR A 863 -61.61 20.24 -0.01
CA THR A 863 -62.48 20.96 0.92
C THR A 863 -62.16 22.45 0.79
N ALA A 864 -63.19 23.25 0.48
CA ALA A 864 -63.09 24.67 0.17
C ALA A 864 -62.15 25.41 1.14
N ALA A 865 -61.11 26.04 0.56
CA ALA A 865 -60.14 26.83 1.30
C ALA A 865 -60.83 28.00 2.01
N LYS A 866 -60.67 28.08 3.34
CA LYS A 866 -60.82 29.36 4.05
C LYS A 866 -59.72 30.29 3.53
N THR A 867 -60.11 31.50 3.16
CA THR A 867 -59.23 32.63 2.79
C THR A 867 -58.11 32.79 3.82
N GLY A 868 -56.89 33.04 3.36
CA GLY A 868 -55.69 33.17 4.21
C GLY A 868 -55.84 34.22 5.32
N PRO A 869 -54.99 34.15 6.37
CA PRO A 869 -55.06 35.08 7.50
C PRO A 869 -54.90 36.53 7.03
N ALA A 870 -55.72 37.42 7.60
CA ALA A 870 -55.71 38.86 7.34
C ALA A 870 -54.32 39.44 7.64
N ALA A 871 -53.84 40.35 6.79
CA ALA A 871 -52.58 41.06 7.00
C ALA A 871 -52.60 41.87 8.31
N CYS A 872 -51.59 41.69 9.18
CA CYS A 872 -51.42 42.46 10.42
C CYS A 872 -51.53 43.97 10.16
N GLN A 873 -52.39 44.67 10.91
CA GLN A 873 -52.49 46.13 10.87
C GLN A 873 -51.78 46.75 12.09
N ALA A 874 -50.69 47.49 11.82
CA ALA A 874 -49.95 48.46 12.63
C ALA A 874 -49.33 48.03 14.00
N PRO A 875 -48.13 48.55 14.37
CA PRO A 875 -47.38 48.10 15.54
C PRO A 875 -47.97 48.57 16.88
N VAL A 876 -48.08 47.65 17.84
CA VAL A 876 -48.56 47.94 19.21
C VAL A 876 -47.40 48.22 20.19
N GLY A 877 -46.13 48.05 19.79
CA GLY A 877 -44.97 48.36 20.62
C GLY A 877 -44.28 49.69 20.27
N LYS A 878 -43.95 50.52 21.28
CA LYS A 878 -43.04 51.66 21.07
C LYS A 878 -41.65 51.14 20.63
N PRO A 879 -41.03 51.70 19.57
CA PRO A 879 -39.70 51.28 19.15
C PRO A 879 -38.69 51.40 20.30
N GLN A 880 -37.90 50.35 20.52
CA GLN A 880 -36.82 50.31 21.48
C GLN A 880 -35.48 50.34 20.76
N ARG A 881 -34.56 51.17 21.24
CA ARG A 881 -33.20 51.24 20.70
C ARG A 881 -32.38 50.05 21.18
N ILE A 882 -32.05 49.12 20.29
CA ILE A 882 -31.23 47.93 20.57
C ILE A 882 -30.05 47.94 19.59
N GLY A 883 -28.87 48.31 20.09
CA GLY A 883 -27.67 48.49 19.28
C GLY A 883 -27.85 49.55 18.19
N PRO A 884 -27.52 49.25 16.91
CA PRO A 884 -27.71 50.18 15.81
C PRO A 884 -29.17 50.29 15.33
N TYR A 885 -30.09 49.48 15.88
CA TYR A 885 -31.46 49.35 15.38
C TYR A 885 -32.49 49.98 16.33
N ASP A 886 -33.52 50.60 15.75
CA ASP A 886 -34.79 50.77 16.45
C ASP A 886 -35.65 49.54 16.15
N VAL A 887 -36.02 48.81 17.19
CA VAL A 887 -36.79 47.56 17.07
C VAL A 887 -38.18 47.78 17.63
N ALA A 888 -39.21 47.49 16.83
CA ALA A 888 -40.60 47.54 17.25
C ALA A 888 -41.28 46.19 17.07
N PHE A 889 -42.02 45.77 18.09
CA PHE A 889 -42.94 44.64 17.98
C PHE A 889 -44.14 45.06 17.11
N VAL A 890 -44.40 44.29 16.05
CA VAL A 890 -45.49 44.60 15.10
C VAL A 890 -46.75 43.82 15.47
N CYS A 891 -46.69 42.48 15.48
CA CYS A 891 -47.84 41.64 15.82
C CYS A 891 -47.41 40.23 16.27
N LEU A 892 -48.34 39.49 16.87
CA LEU A 892 -48.21 38.07 17.23
C LEU A 892 -49.49 37.35 16.79
N GLN A 893 -49.36 36.24 16.06
CA GLN A 893 -50.49 35.50 15.49
C GLN A 893 -50.25 33.99 15.57
N LYS A 894 -51.31 33.16 15.50
CA LYS A 894 -51.15 31.70 15.33
C LYS A 894 -51.06 31.33 13.86
N GLY A 895 -50.08 30.51 13.50
CA GLY A 895 -50.00 29.87 12.20
C GLY A 895 -51.03 28.75 12.03
N ASP A 896 -51.15 28.22 10.81
CA ASP A 896 -52.09 27.12 10.47
C ASP A 896 -51.85 25.83 11.28
N ASP A 897 -50.65 25.67 11.86
CA ASP A 897 -50.27 24.56 12.73
C ASP A 897 -50.53 24.82 14.24
N GLY A 898 -51.08 25.98 14.56
CA GLY A 898 -51.45 26.42 15.91
C GLY A 898 -50.31 27.01 16.73
N ASP A 899 -49.07 27.02 16.23
CA ASP A 899 -47.92 27.65 16.90
C ASP A 899 -47.90 29.17 16.66
N TRP A 900 -47.34 29.93 17.59
CA TRP A 900 -47.22 31.38 17.51
C TRP A 900 -46.16 31.85 16.51
N GLU A 901 -46.44 32.96 15.85
CA GLU A 901 -45.55 33.68 14.95
C GLU A 901 -45.54 35.16 15.33
N SER A 902 -44.35 35.73 15.56
CA SER A 902 -44.19 37.15 15.94
C SER A 902 -43.53 37.94 14.83
N THR A 903 -44.08 39.10 14.47
CA THR A 903 -43.54 40.04 13.48
C THR A 903 -42.84 41.20 14.17
N TRP A 904 -41.67 41.57 13.68
CA TRP A 904 -40.80 42.61 14.22
C TRP A 904 -40.34 43.54 13.11
N SER A 905 -40.28 44.82 13.43
CA SER A 905 -39.75 45.87 12.58
C SER A 905 -38.38 46.29 13.09
N LEU A 906 -37.37 46.31 12.22
CA LEU A 906 -36.01 46.75 12.51
C LEU A 906 -35.65 47.91 11.59
N THR A 907 -35.32 49.07 12.16
CA THR A 907 -34.85 50.24 11.42
C THR A 907 -33.40 50.53 11.77
N ASN A 908 -32.49 50.47 10.79
CA ASN A 908 -31.08 50.82 11.00
C ASN A 908 -30.93 52.36 11.13
N ARG A 909 -30.33 52.85 12.22
CA ARG A 909 -30.04 54.30 12.39
C ARG A 909 -28.57 54.67 12.26
N THR A 910 -27.73 53.75 11.81
CA THR A 910 -26.35 54.08 11.43
C THR A 910 -26.34 54.73 10.05
N GLN A 911 -25.22 55.37 9.70
CA GLN A 911 -25.04 55.99 8.39
C GLN A 911 -24.62 54.99 7.30
N ASP A 912 -24.23 53.78 7.70
CA ASP A 912 -23.78 52.71 6.81
C ASP A 912 -24.75 51.52 6.84
N PRO A 913 -24.84 50.73 5.76
CA PRO A 913 -25.61 49.50 5.79
C PRO A 913 -25.08 48.54 6.85
N THR A 914 -25.99 47.92 7.59
CA THR A 914 -25.62 46.97 8.66
C THR A 914 -26.08 45.58 8.31
N THR A 915 -25.16 44.61 8.36
CA THR A 915 -25.51 43.20 8.25
C THR A 915 -25.93 42.63 9.60
N VAL A 916 -27.13 42.04 9.64
CA VAL A 916 -27.65 41.25 10.75
C VAL A 916 -27.44 39.78 10.42
N GLN A 917 -26.61 39.08 11.19
CA GLN A 917 -26.48 37.63 11.05
C GLN A 917 -27.65 36.92 11.74
N LEU A 918 -28.02 35.74 11.25
CA LEU A 918 -29.11 34.94 11.84
C LEU A 918 -28.86 34.60 13.30
N SER A 919 -27.59 34.35 13.66
CA SER A 919 -27.16 34.08 15.03
C SER A 919 -27.28 35.30 15.96
N ASP A 920 -27.45 36.48 15.40
CA ASP A 920 -27.47 37.70 16.19
C ASP A 920 -28.86 38.01 16.72
N LEU A 921 -29.92 37.36 16.21
CA LEU A 921 -31.30 37.61 16.56
C LEU A 921 -31.91 36.48 17.40
N SER A 922 -32.52 36.83 18.53
CA SER A 922 -33.40 35.93 19.26
C SER A 922 -34.62 36.63 19.80
N VAL A 923 -35.76 35.93 19.79
CA VAL A 923 -37.02 36.43 20.33
C VAL A 923 -37.55 35.43 21.32
N VAL A 924 -37.75 35.86 22.56
CA VAL A 924 -38.41 35.08 23.60
C VAL A 924 -39.82 35.64 23.79
N ILE A 925 -40.82 34.76 23.76
CA ILE A 925 -42.16 35.08 24.24
C ILE A 925 -42.44 34.30 25.53
N SER A 926 -43.06 34.94 26.51
CA SER A 926 -43.32 34.36 27.83
C SER A 926 -44.75 34.57 28.26
N ASP A 927 -45.37 33.56 28.87
CA ASP A 927 -46.68 33.68 29.50
C ASP A 927 -46.59 34.19 30.94
N ALA A 928 -47.74 34.46 31.56
CA ALA A 928 -47.84 35.00 32.92
C ALA A 928 -47.31 34.04 34.01
N THR A 929 -47.09 32.76 33.68
CA THR A 929 -46.52 31.76 34.59
C THR A 929 -45.00 31.69 34.52
N GLY A 930 -44.39 32.43 33.59
CA GLY A 930 -42.95 32.40 33.32
C GLY A 930 -42.52 31.30 32.35
N LYS A 931 -43.46 30.52 31.78
CA LYS A 931 -43.15 29.59 30.70
C LYS A 931 -42.80 30.41 29.46
N SER A 932 -41.71 30.07 28.80
CA SER A 932 -41.21 30.82 27.65
C SER A 932 -40.90 29.92 26.46
N ASN A 933 -40.95 30.51 25.27
CA ASN A 933 -40.47 29.91 24.03
C ASN A 933 -39.48 30.89 23.38
N GLU A 934 -38.27 30.43 23.12
CA GLU A 934 -37.25 31.21 22.42
C GLU A 934 -37.16 30.75 20.97
N ALA A 935 -37.42 31.67 20.05
CA ALA A 935 -37.08 31.54 18.65
C ALA A 935 -35.68 32.13 18.41
N TYR A 936 -34.73 31.26 18.08
CA TYR A 936 -33.39 31.65 17.64
C TYR A 936 -33.19 31.21 16.19
N GLY A 937 -32.77 32.11 15.31
CA GLY A 937 -32.64 31.82 13.89
C GLY A 937 -33.97 31.87 13.13
N PRO A 938 -34.25 30.93 12.21
CA PRO A 938 -35.05 31.11 10.98
C PRO A 938 -36.17 32.16 11.03
N TYR A 939 -35.88 33.39 10.61
CA TYR A 939 -36.91 34.38 10.30
C TYR A 939 -37.20 34.38 8.80
N HIS A 940 -38.35 34.95 8.42
CA HIS A 940 -38.74 35.20 7.04
C HIS A 940 -39.30 36.61 6.91
N TYR A 941 -39.25 37.22 5.73
CA TYR A 941 -39.75 38.59 5.58
C TYR A 941 -41.28 38.62 5.78
N ALA A 942 -41.79 39.70 6.36
CA ALA A 942 -43.22 39.82 6.65
C ALA A 942 -44.10 39.64 5.38
N GLY A 943 -43.60 40.01 4.20
CA GLY A 943 -44.31 39.87 2.93
C GLY A 943 -44.22 38.51 2.22
N GLU A 944 -43.43 37.55 2.72
CA GLU A 944 -43.28 36.25 2.06
C GLU A 944 -44.44 35.30 2.42
N THR A 945 -45.04 34.62 1.44
CA THR A 945 -46.07 33.60 1.71
C THR A 945 -45.39 32.29 2.14
N GLY A 946 -45.66 31.85 3.38
CA GLY A 946 -45.09 30.63 3.97
C GLY A 946 -43.77 30.83 4.73
N ARG A 947 -43.31 29.79 5.42
CA ARG A 947 -42.13 29.81 6.30
C ARG A 947 -40.82 29.57 5.55
N ARG A 948 -40.52 30.38 4.54
CA ARG A 948 -39.27 30.23 3.77
C ARG A 948 -38.08 30.72 4.58
N VAL A 949 -37.47 29.80 5.34
CA VAL A 949 -36.31 30.05 6.19
C VAL A 949 -35.14 30.62 5.39
N ARG A 950 -34.68 31.82 5.75
CA ARG A 950 -33.41 32.37 5.26
C ARG A 950 -32.23 31.74 6.01
N ARG A 951 -31.17 31.36 5.27
CA ARG A 951 -29.97 30.69 5.80
C ARG A 951 -28.74 31.59 5.90
N SER A 952 -28.83 32.83 5.42
CA SER A 952 -27.79 33.86 5.52
C SER A 952 -28.32 35.07 6.28
N GLY A 953 -27.42 35.88 6.84
CA GLY A 953 -27.76 37.22 7.31
C GLY A 953 -28.35 38.10 6.20
N PHE A 954 -28.88 39.25 6.60
CA PHE A 954 -29.44 40.25 5.70
C PHE A 954 -28.87 41.62 6.01
N GLU A 955 -28.81 42.47 4.99
CA GLU A 955 -28.33 43.84 5.11
C GLU A 955 -29.53 44.78 5.26
N ILE A 956 -29.47 45.67 6.25
CA ILE A 956 -30.46 46.73 6.45
C ILE A 956 -29.78 48.06 6.09
N PRO A 957 -30.16 48.70 4.96
CA PRO A 957 -29.63 50.01 4.61
C PRO A 957 -29.96 51.09 5.66
N PRO A 958 -29.16 52.17 5.74
CA PRO A 958 -29.41 53.30 6.62
C PRO A 958 -30.84 53.84 6.49
N GLY A 959 -31.54 53.99 7.61
CA GLY A 959 -32.89 54.55 7.67
C GLY A 959 -34.01 53.64 7.16
N THR A 960 -33.70 52.46 6.63
CA THR A 960 -34.70 51.54 6.08
C THR A 960 -35.32 50.67 7.16
N GLU A 961 -36.65 50.60 7.16
CA GLU A 961 -37.41 49.66 7.97
C GLU A 961 -37.47 48.30 7.29
N THR A 962 -37.10 47.24 8.01
CA THR A 962 -37.22 45.85 7.54
C THR A 962 -38.05 45.04 8.52
N GLN A 963 -39.12 44.41 8.02
CA GLN A 963 -40.00 43.57 8.84
C GLN A 963 -39.70 42.09 8.67
N ILE A 964 -39.50 41.42 9.80
CA ILE A 964 -39.15 40.00 9.88
C ILE A 964 -40.10 39.25 10.81
N ARG A 965 -40.34 37.98 10.52
CA ARG A 965 -41.21 37.08 11.29
C ARG A 965 -40.45 35.92 11.89
N PHE A 966 -40.66 35.67 13.18
CA PHE A 966 -40.14 34.51 13.90
C PHE A 966 -41.26 33.51 14.17
N TRP A 967 -40.98 32.24 13.90
CA TRP A 967 -41.86 31.13 14.26
C TRP A 967 -41.41 30.51 15.58
N HIS A 968 -42.33 30.44 16.53
CA HIS A 968 -42.13 29.91 17.87
C HIS A 968 -42.61 28.46 17.91
N SER A 969 -41.75 27.51 17.50
CA SER A 969 -42.16 26.09 17.45
C SER A 969 -42.57 25.55 18.82
N ARG A 970 -43.60 24.70 18.86
CA ARG A 970 -44.16 24.09 20.10
C ARG A 970 -44.70 25.12 21.09
N SER A 971 -45.22 26.24 20.59
CA SER A 971 -45.79 27.31 21.41
C SER A 971 -47.31 27.33 21.41
N ARG A 972 -47.98 26.38 20.72
CA ARG A 972 -49.46 26.31 20.64
C ARG A 972 -50.23 26.49 21.95
N ASP A 973 -49.69 25.99 23.05
CA ASP A 973 -50.32 26.00 24.37
C ASP A 973 -49.83 27.18 25.25
N LEU A 974 -48.95 28.03 24.71
CA LEU A 974 -48.46 29.23 25.38
C LEU A 974 -49.49 30.35 25.27
N LYS A 975 -49.65 31.15 26.33
CA LYS A 975 -50.47 32.37 26.34
C LYS A 975 -49.58 33.60 26.57
N PRO A 976 -48.93 34.14 25.53
CA PRO A 976 -47.86 35.11 25.70
C PRO A 976 -48.37 36.43 26.27
N VAL A 977 -47.72 36.93 27.32
CA VAL A 977 -48.02 38.24 27.94
C VAL A 977 -46.81 39.18 27.93
N SER A 978 -45.62 38.69 27.60
CA SER A 978 -44.41 39.50 27.48
C SER A 978 -43.46 38.95 26.42
N TYR A 979 -42.52 39.79 25.99
CA TYR A 979 -41.47 39.41 25.07
C TYR A 979 -40.11 39.98 25.48
N ALA A 980 -39.05 39.33 24.99
CA ALA A 980 -37.71 39.88 24.95
C ALA A 980 -37.10 39.68 23.55
N PHE A 981 -36.56 40.75 22.98
CA PHE A 981 -35.89 40.74 21.68
C PHE A 981 -34.40 41.02 21.87
N LYS A 982 -33.53 40.20 21.29
CA LYS A 982 -32.08 40.33 21.39
C LYS A 982 -31.44 40.55 20.02
N VAL A 983 -30.53 41.51 19.93
CA VAL A 983 -29.65 41.74 18.77
C VAL A 983 -28.21 41.85 19.22
N LYS A 984 -27.31 40.99 18.71
CA LYS A 984 -25.86 41.01 19.01
C LYS A 984 -25.57 41.09 20.53
N GLY A 985 -26.33 40.34 21.32
CA GLY A 985 -26.18 40.28 22.78
C GLY A 985 -26.80 41.44 23.57
N GLN A 986 -27.37 42.45 22.92
CA GLN A 986 -28.16 43.50 23.57
C GLN A 986 -29.64 43.14 23.54
N ALA A 987 -30.37 43.39 24.63
CA ALA A 987 -31.76 42.98 24.80
C ALA A 987 -32.68 44.18 25.02
N GLY A 988 -33.86 44.15 24.39
CA GLY A 988 -35.02 44.97 24.75
C GLY A 988 -36.15 44.05 25.21
N GLN A 989 -37.03 44.56 26.08
CA GLN A 989 -38.16 43.79 26.62
C GLN A 989 -39.41 44.65 26.69
N GLY A 990 -40.57 44.03 26.54
CA GLY A 990 -41.86 44.71 26.60
C GLY A 990 -42.99 43.77 26.97
N GLU A 991 -44.11 44.38 27.38
CA GLU A 991 -45.36 43.65 27.63
C GLU A 991 -46.16 43.53 26.33
N LEU A 992 -46.84 42.39 26.17
CA LEU A 992 -47.84 42.20 25.12
C LEU A 992 -49.20 42.69 25.64
N PRO A 993 -50.14 43.10 24.76
CA PRO A 993 -51.49 43.44 25.17
C PRO A 993 -52.15 42.31 25.97
N ALA A 994 -53.03 42.66 26.91
CA ALA A 994 -53.64 41.73 27.87
C ALA A 994 -54.50 40.61 27.23
N ASP A 995 -54.82 40.70 25.93
CA ASP A 995 -55.48 39.64 25.16
C ASP A 995 -54.83 39.53 23.76
N PRO A 996 -53.91 38.57 23.53
CA PRO A 996 -53.26 38.37 22.24
C PRO A 996 -54.15 37.69 21.19
N ASP A 997 -55.36 37.24 21.56
CA ASP A 997 -56.32 36.59 20.66
C ASP A 997 -57.41 37.58 20.14
N ALA A 998 -57.44 38.82 20.64
CA ALA A 998 -58.29 39.88 20.11
C ALA A 998 -57.63 40.51 18.86
N PRO A 999 -58.34 40.64 17.72
CA PRO A 999 -57.77 41.04 16.43
C PRO A 999 -57.21 42.47 16.37
#